data_AF-A0A5L8JKS8-F1
#
_entry.id   AF-A0A5L8JKS8-F1
#
_cell.length_a   1.000
_cell.length_b   1.000
_cell.length_c   1.000
_cell.angle_alpha   90.00
_cell.angle_beta   90.00
_cell.angle_gamma   90.00
#
_symmetry.space_group_name_H-M   'P 1'
#
loop_
_entity.id
_entity.type
_entity.pdbx_description
1 polymer ?
#
loop_
_entity_poly.entity_id
_entity_poly.type
_entity_poly.pdbx_seq_one_letter_code
_entity_poly.pdbx_strand_id
1 'polypeptide(L)'
;MKFRKFAQILFLVGTIFFILGCETKDEKALNQDKLKFSDLSMAEQDRYISKDELDKLGSYLTLLNNRNIDINSDEIPSGSVDELRDKIAELIQKNRLLFADNEELAKKNLEIITKLREQNSLRESENKLISAKYLDSMNEVEKQHYKNINDLTKKINEVQKENIQSIKSYEQKIIGLENKIDELEKELSKKDINFNEKVSSATKDQLEKNKELSQKNSYLLEQTQVLKKQVDTLSKELDSKLADKKTQIDTLNQTILTKDNKINDLLASHTNEIIELQNKHSKALYDIKNELDRQKNDYFGELNLKNSELAKLNNDFKEYKLKKDEELKNAENRVLTNYKKIETQRLNAIKSDYERIIFEQNRTIAAFEGKMINLELKFKKELEAKDANYVNTLENLKQKSLFLKNDEDRLRAEFDKNITSLKSQITLKNIQISELDSKIKELENEKNDIKKIQNYEILNNMITKLNAQNEELKNYAKKALDEAKKMVLEAENKAKEQNDKLKNYYEELIKNIKNQDNQPVLSDINVDSKRFLSEISCLSLDKSAKLDKDCENKLNDMIKKYGKSRIYEIKAVISDFKFLGDDKVGELKNVNLLNLKSTKDMLNAASKAINSKIKDPMLAYSKDVLLEQSGYGFVIKVYE
;
A
#
# COMPACT_ATOMS: atom_id res chain seq x y z
N MET A 1 -57.55 -44.74 -9.53
CA MET A 1 -58.56 -45.16 -8.54
C MET A 1 -59.82 -44.31 -8.73
N LYS A 2 -60.87 -44.80 -9.41
CA LYS A 2 -62.11 -44.08 -9.82
C LYS A 2 -61.85 -42.87 -10.78
N PHE A 3 -62.69 -42.49 -11.75
CA PHE A 3 -63.97 -42.99 -12.33
C PHE A 3 -63.72 -43.39 -13.82
N ARG A 4 -64.37 -44.37 -14.48
CA ARG A 4 -65.78 -44.45 -14.97
C ARG A 4 -66.17 -43.24 -15.88
N LYS A 5 -66.76 -43.39 -17.08
CA LYS A 5 -67.64 -44.46 -17.66
C LYS A 5 -67.65 -44.45 -19.23
N PHE A 6 -68.51 -45.28 -19.84
CA PHE A 6 -68.78 -45.57 -21.29
C PHE A 6 -67.80 -46.56 -21.95
N ALA A 7 -68.16 -47.81 -22.32
CA ALA A 7 -69.29 -48.42 -23.07
C ALA A 7 -69.05 -48.41 -24.60
N GLN A 8 -68.65 -49.51 -25.23
CA GLN A 8 -69.42 -50.73 -25.61
C GLN A 8 -70.51 -50.49 -26.69
N ILE A 9 -70.23 -50.92 -27.93
CA ILE A 9 -71.17 -51.45 -28.92
C ILE A 9 -70.50 -52.70 -29.57
N LEU A 10 -71.30 -53.62 -30.11
CA LEU A 10 -70.93 -54.94 -30.65
C LEU A 10 -71.86 -55.23 -31.88
N PHE A 11 -71.73 -56.41 -32.54
CA PHE A 11 -72.57 -56.94 -33.65
C PHE A 11 -72.38 -56.30 -35.06
N LEU A 12 -72.67 -56.97 -36.21
CA LEU A 12 -72.58 -58.39 -36.64
C LEU A 12 -72.88 -58.58 -38.18
N VAL A 13 -72.46 -59.71 -38.79
CA VAL A 13 -72.95 -60.38 -40.05
C VAL A 13 -72.74 -59.73 -41.45
N GLY A 14 -72.51 -60.58 -42.48
CA GLY A 14 -72.84 -60.33 -43.91
C GLY A 14 -71.64 -60.10 -44.86
N THR A 15 -70.90 -61.06 -45.46
CA THR A 15 -71.16 -62.38 -46.10
C THR A 15 -72.08 -62.37 -47.34
N ILE A 16 -71.63 -63.09 -48.40
CA ILE A 16 -72.36 -63.48 -49.65
C ILE A 16 -72.40 -62.35 -50.73
N PHE A 17 -71.94 -62.52 -52.00
CA PHE A 17 -71.36 -63.71 -52.68
C PHE A 17 -70.34 -63.45 -53.83
N PHE A 18 -70.25 -64.42 -54.75
CA PHE A 18 -69.27 -64.76 -55.81
C PHE A 18 -69.30 -63.99 -57.16
N ILE A 19 -68.23 -64.20 -57.93
CA ILE A 19 -68.13 -64.04 -59.40
C ILE A 19 -68.03 -65.44 -60.05
N LEU A 20 -68.72 -65.67 -61.18
CA LEU A 20 -68.47 -66.69 -62.23
C LEU A 20 -69.49 -66.45 -63.37
N GLY A 21 -69.28 -66.82 -64.64
CA GLY A 21 -68.13 -67.48 -65.28
C GLY A 21 -68.20 -67.36 -66.81
N CYS A 22 -67.30 -68.01 -67.54
CA CYS A 22 -67.23 -68.01 -69.01
C CYS A 22 -67.16 -69.45 -69.50
N GLU A 23 -67.84 -69.81 -70.61
CA GLU A 23 -67.48 -71.00 -71.38
C GLU A 23 -67.98 -70.99 -72.84
N THR A 24 -67.43 -71.91 -73.63
CA THR A 24 -67.68 -72.14 -75.07
C THR A 24 -68.91 -73.06 -75.31
N LYS A 25 -69.36 -73.49 -76.50
CA LYS A 25 -68.73 -73.81 -77.80
C LYS A 25 -69.83 -74.16 -78.83
N ASP A 26 -69.52 -74.20 -80.14
CA ASP A 26 -69.88 -75.31 -81.09
C ASP A 26 -69.71 -74.91 -82.59
N GLU A 27 -70.06 -75.82 -83.51
CA GLU A 27 -69.31 -76.08 -84.74
C GLU A 27 -70.19 -76.61 -85.92
N LYS A 28 -69.66 -76.55 -87.16
CA LYS A 28 -70.00 -77.29 -88.40
C LYS A 28 -70.98 -76.71 -89.46
N ALA A 29 -70.38 -76.52 -90.65
CA ALA A 29 -70.79 -77.09 -91.96
C ALA A 29 -72.01 -76.59 -92.79
N LEU A 30 -71.70 -75.73 -93.77
CA LEU A 30 -71.70 -76.02 -95.22
C LEU A 30 -72.98 -76.49 -95.99
N ASN A 31 -73.37 -75.63 -96.95
CA ASN A 31 -73.99 -75.88 -98.29
C ASN A 31 -75.50 -76.11 -98.54
N GLN A 32 -75.91 -75.41 -99.61
CA GLN A 32 -76.90 -75.73 -100.66
C GLN A 32 -78.41 -75.46 -100.51
N ASP A 33 -78.93 -75.03 -101.66
CA ASP A 33 -80.29 -75.12 -102.20
C ASP A 33 -81.45 -74.20 -101.75
N LYS A 34 -81.95 -73.46 -102.77
CA LYS A 34 -83.34 -73.06 -103.02
C LYS A 34 -83.98 -72.04 -102.06
N LEU A 35 -83.81 -70.77 -102.41
CA LEU A 35 -84.79 -69.70 -102.10
C LEU A 35 -86.20 -70.13 -102.53
N LYS A 36 -87.20 -69.80 -101.70
CA LYS A 36 -88.62 -70.09 -101.92
C LYS A 36 -89.45 -68.81 -101.85
N PHE A 37 -90.66 -68.87 -102.38
CA PHE A 37 -91.63 -67.76 -102.31
C PHE A 37 -91.98 -67.35 -100.86
N SER A 38 -91.84 -68.28 -99.90
CA SER A 38 -91.96 -68.04 -98.46
C SER A 38 -90.95 -67.04 -97.89
N ASP A 39 -89.85 -66.78 -98.60
CA ASP A 39 -88.68 -66.08 -98.07
C ASP A 39 -88.68 -64.58 -98.47
N LEU A 40 -89.72 -64.16 -99.19
CA LEU A 40 -90.00 -62.76 -99.55
C LEU A 40 -90.83 -62.06 -98.46
N SER A 41 -90.82 -60.72 -98.47
CA SER A 41 -91.59 -59.94 -97.50
C SER A 41 -93.10 -60.08 -97.74
N MET A 42 -93.92 -59.98 -96.67
CA MET A 42 -95.39 -60.09 -96.79
C MET A 42 -95.97 -59.06 -97.79
N ALA A 43 -95.39 -57.85 -97.84
CA ALA A 43 -95.77 -56.78 -98.75
C ALA A 43 -95.50 -57.07 -100.25
N GLU A 44 -94.75 -58.15 -100.55
CA GLU A 44 -94.43 -58.58 -101.92
C GLU A 44 -95.14 -59.89 -102.30
N GLN A 45 -95.50 -60.72 -101.31
CA GLN A 45 -96.39 -61.88 -101.53
C GLN A 45 -97.79 -61.42 -101.94
N ASP A 46 -98.32 -60.35 -101.32
CA ASP A 46 -99.62 -59.73 -101.63
C ASP A 46 -99.74 -59.15 -103.06
N ARG A 47 -98.67 -59.19 -103.87
CA ARG A 47 -98.67 -58.75 -105.27
C ARG A 47 -98.91 -59.87 -106.29
N TYR A 48 -99.14 -61.11 -105.86
CA TYR A 48 -99.43 -62.24 -106.73
C TYR A 48 -100.87 -62.77 -106.54
N ILE A 49 -101.56 -62.99 -107.67
CA ILE A 49 -103.03 -63.02 -107.76
C ILE A 49 -103.60 -64.45 -107.58
N SER A 50 -104.74 -64.58 -106.89
CA SER A 50 -105.48 -65.84 -106.74
C SER A 50 -106.41 -66.13 -107.93
N LYS A 51 -106.76 -67.42 -108.10
CA LYS A 51 -107.13 -68.01 -109.40
C LYS A 51 -108.61 -68.39 -109.49
N ASP A 52 -109.51 -67.40 -109.60
CA ASP A 52 -110.97 -67.62 -109.69
C ASP A 52 -111.68 -66.97 -110.91
N GLU A 53 -110.96 -66.32 -111.83
CA GLU A 53 -111.55 -65.71 -113.06
C GLU A 53 -111.17 -66.43 -114.37
N LEU A 54 -111.16 -67.78 -114.37
CA LEU A 54 -110.94 -68.58 -115.58
C LEU A 54 -112.25 -69.08 -116.23
N ASP A 55 -113.30 -68.25 -116.27
CA ASP A 55 -114.63 -68.70 -116.70
C ASP A 55 -115.43 -67.67 -117.55
N LYS A 56 -114.82 -67.18 -118.63
CA LYS A 56 -115.56 -66.63 -119.78
C LYS A 56 -114.84 -66.67 -121.13
N LEU A 57 -115.57 -67.19 -122.11
CA LEU A 57 -115.38 -67.08 -123.57
C LEU A 57 -114.18 -67.80 -124.22
N GLY A 58 -114.31 -69.13 -124.31
CA GLY A 58 -113.78 -69.90 -125.45
C GLY A 58 -114.91 -70.70 -126.12
N SER A 59 -115.42 -70.27 -127.28
CA SER A 59 -116.34 -71.04 -128.14
C SER A 59 -116.51 -70.44 -129.55
N TYR A 60 -116.83 -71.33 -130.51
CA TYR A 60 -117.18 -71.13 -131.93
C TYR A 60 -116.03 -71.03 -132.97
N LEU A 61 -115.67 -72.17 -133.62
CA LEU A 61 -116.03 -72.63 -135.00
C LEU A 61 -114.99 -72.17 -136.07
N THR A 62 -114.21 -72.98 -136.83
CA THR A 62 -114.31 -74.26 -137.60
C THR A 62 -114.71 -74.14 -139.09
N LEU A 63 -114.20 -75.06 -139.94
CA LEU A 63 -114.46 -75.16 -141.39
C LEU A 63 -114.88 -76.61 -141.81
N LEU A 64 -115.47 -76.78 -143.01
CA LEU A 64 -116.27 -77.96 -143.42
C LEU A 64 -115.52 -79.01 -144.28
N ASN A 65 -116.01 -80.28 -144.35
CA ASN A 65 -116.67 -80.82 -145.57
C ASN A 65 -117.12 -82.33 -145.59
N ASN A 66 -118.30 -82.54 -146.20
CA ASN A 66 -118.77 -83.67 -147.07
C ASN A 66 -119.02 -85.12 -146.57
N ARG A 67 -119.62 -85.93 -147.49
CA ARG A 67 -120.52 -87.09 -147.28
C ARG A 67 -119.99 -88.40 -147.90
N ASN A 68 -120.49 -89.57 -147.45
CA ASN A 68 -120.94 -90.68 -148.35
C ASN A 68 -121.85 -91.72 -147.64
N ILE A 69 -122.30 -92.76 -148.34
CA ILE A 69 -123.37 -93.73 -147.99
C ILE A 69 -122.94 -95.18 -148.33
N ASP A 70 -123.38 -96.20 -147.57
CA ASP A 70 -123.48 -97.62 -148.03
C ASP A 70 -124.56 -98.45 -147.25
N ILE A 71 -124.78 -99.74 -147.58
CA ILE A 71 -126.06 -100.49 -147.46
C ILE A 71 -125.91 -101.93 -146.83
N ASN A 72 -127.03 -102.53 -146.34
CA ASN A 72 -127.33 -103.95 -145.95
C ASN A 72 -127.37 -104.29 -144.43
N SER A 73 -128.22 -105.21 -143.89
CA SER A 73 -129.43 -105.92 -144.42
C SER A 73 -130.32 -106.57 -143.30
N ASP A 74 -131.49 -107.11 -143.71
CA ASP A 74 -132.32 -108.22 -143.16
C ASP A 74 -133.11 -108.14 -141.82
N GLU A 75 -134.46 -108.16 -141.88
CA GLU A 75 -135.31 -109.38 -141.69
C GLU A 75 -136.78 -109.18 -142.20
N ILE A 76 -137.59 -110.25 -142.28
CA ILE A 76 -138.79 -110.43 -143.18
C ILE A 76 -140.12 -110.71 -142.39
N PRO A 77 -141.29 -111.30 -142.86
CA PRO A 77 -141.60 -112.24 -143.98
C PRO A 77 -142.94 -112.02 -144.80
N SER A 78 -143.27 -112.98 -145.69
CA SER A 78 -144.53 -113.16 -146.50
C SER A 78 -144.79 -112.15 -147.64
N GLY A 79 -145.64 -112.40 -148.66
CA GLY A 79 -146.50 -113.53 -149.08
C GLY A 79 -147.04 -113.27 -150.52
N SER A 80 -147.89 -114.05 -151.20
CA SER A 80 -148.66 -115.27 -150.85
C SER A 80 -148.29 -116.52 -151.69
N VAL A 81 -149.11 -117.01 -152.64
CA VAL A 81 -149.07 -118.40 -153.16
C VAL A 81 -149.39 -118.57 -154.68
N ASP A 82 -150.23 -117.72 -155.26
CA ASP A 82 -151.47 -118.23 -155.89
C ASP A 82 -151.45 -118.51 -157.42
N GLU A 83 -150.45 -118.02 -158.16
CA GLU A 83 -150.45 -117.84 -159.63
C GLU A 83 -150.36 -119.10 -160.55
N LEU A 84 -150.38 -120.31 -159.99
CA LEU A 84 -149.72 -121.46 -160.61
C LEU A 84 -150.37 -122.06 -161.88
N ARG A 85 -151.59 -121.61 -162.26
CA ARG A 85 -152.42 -122.34 -163.25
C ARG A 85 -152.36 -121.80 -164.69
N ASP A 86 -152.20 -120.50 -164.89
CA ASP A 86 -152.38 -119.88 -166.22
C ASP A 86 -151.21 -120.15 -167.19
N LYS A 87 -150.02 -120.45 -166.66
CA LYS A 87 -148.77 -120.64 -167.41
C LYS A 87 -148.77 -121.80 -168.43
N ILE A 88 -149.77 -122.69 -168.40
CA ILE A 88 -149.83 -123.86 -169.31
C ILE A 88 -150.52 -123.54 -170.64
N ALA A 89 -151.56 -122.71 -170.66
CA ALA A 89 -152.37 -122.47 -171.87
C ALA A 89 -151.62 -121.63 -172.93
N GLU A 90 -150.73 -120.74 -172.50
CA GLU A 90 -150.00 -119.79 -173.34
C GLU A 90 -149.04 -120.46 -174.36
N LEU A 91 -148.53 -121.65 -174.03
CA LEU A 91 -147.43 -122.30 -174.77
C LEU A 91 -147.80 -122.72 -176.19
N ILE A 92 -149.04 -123.18 -176.43
CA ILE A 92 -149.45 -123.71 -177.74
C ILE A 92 -149.59 -122.58 -178.78
N GLN A 93 -150.05 -121.40 -178.35
CA GLN A 93 -150.34 -120.29 -179.27
C GLN A 93 -149.06 -119.69 -179.88
N LYS A 94 -147.94 -119.68 -179.13
CA LYS A 94 -146.64 -119.16 -179.57
C LYS A 94 -146.07 -119.90 -180.79
N ASN A 95 -146.26 -121.22 -180.87
CA ASN A 95 -145.56 -122.04 -181.86
C ASN A 95 -146.05 -121.82 -183.31
N ARG A 96 -147.21 -121.17 -183.50
CA ARG A 96 -147.77 -120.85 -184.83
C ARG A 96 -147.35 -119.47 -185.36
N LEU A 97 -146.82 -118.58 -184.52
CA LEU A 97 -146.23 -117.30 -184.97
C LEU A 97 -144.87 -117.53 -185.67
N LEU A 98 -144.05 -118.44 -185.14
CA LEU A 98 -142.62 -118.62 -185.48
C LEU A 98 -142.29 -118.84 -186.97
N PHE A 99 -143.24 -119.30 -187.80
CA PHE A 99 -142.99 -119.47 -189.24
C PHE A 99 -143.21 -118.19 -190.06
N ALA A 100 -144.07 -117.27 -189.63
CA ALA A 100 -144.33 -116.02 -190.34
C ALA A 100 -143.16 -115.02 -190.21
N ASP A 101 -142.54 -114.95 -189.02
CA ASP A 101 -141.43 -114.04 -188.72
C ASP A 101 -140.20 -114.25 -189.63
N ASN A 102 -139.98 -115.48 -190.13
CA ASN A 102 -138.75 -115.86 -190.83
C ASN A 102 -138.61 -115.25 -192.24
N GLU A 103 -139.69 -115.14 -193.02
CA GLU A 103 -139.60 -114.55 -194.37
C GLU A 103 -139.38 -113.02 -194.30
N GLU A 104 -140.00 -112.36 -193.31
CA GLU A 104 -139.80 -110.93 -193.07
C GLU A 104 -138.37 -110.61 -192.59
N LEU A 105 -137.77 -111.49 -191.78
CA LEU A 105 -136.38 -111.36 -191.32
C LEU A 105 -135.38 -111.30 -192.48
N ALA A 106 -135.53 -112.17 -193.49
CA ALA A 106 -134.62 -112.24 -194.63
C ALA A 106 -134.59 -110.92 -195.42
N LYS A 107 -135.75 -110.25 -195.55
CA LYS A 107 -135.89 -108.98 -196.26
C LYS A 107 -135.24 -107.82 -195.49
N LYS A 108 -135.43 -107.77 -194.16
CA LYS A 108 -134.82 -106.76 -193.27
C LYS A 108 -133.28 -106.81 -193.30
N ASN A 109 -132.67 -107.99 -193.42
CA ASN A 109 -131.21 -108.13 -193.45
C ASN A 109 -130.54 -107.45 -194.67
N LEU A 110 -131.19 -107.41 -195.83
CA LEU A 110 -130.59 -106.82 -197.03
C LEU A 110 -130.51 -105.28 -196.96
N GLU A 111 -131.48 -104.64 -196.30
CA GLU A 111 -131.55 -103.18 -196.16
C GLU A 111 -130.48 -102.62 -195.19
N ILE A 112 -130.15 -103.37 -194.14
CA ILE A 112 -129.15 -103.00 -193.13
C ILE A 112 -127.75 -102.84 -193.76
N ILE A 113 -127.38 -103.72 -194.69
CA ILE A 113 -126.05 -103.75 -195.32
C ILE A 113 -125.77 -102.45 -196.11
N THR A 114 -126.79 -101.84 -196.71
CA THR A 114 -126.65 -100.60 -197.49
C THR A 114 -126.29 -99.41 -196.59
N LYS A 115 -127.02 -99.22 -195.48
CA LYS A 115 -126.76 -98.12 -194.51
C LYS A 115 -125.37 -98.21 -193.87
N LEU A 116 -124.89 -99.43 -193.60
CA LEU A 116 -123.60 -99.67 -192.96
C LEU A 116 -122.41 -99.17 -193.80
N ARG A 117 -122.56 -99.08 -195.12
CA ARG A 117 -121.47 -98.67 -196.04
C ARG A 117 -121.31 -97.15 -196.14
N GLU A 118 -122.39 -96.38 -196.04
CA GLU A 118 -122.32 -94.90 -196.02
C GLU A 118 -121.69 -94.38 -194.72
N GLN A 119 -122.06 -94.95 -193.56
CA GLN A 119 -121.67 -94.42 -192.26
C GLN A 119 -120.16 -94.44 -192.00
N ASN A 120 -119.43 -95.44 -192.54
CA ASN A 120 -117.98 -95.51 -192.40
C ASN A 120 -117.25 -94.40 -193.17
N SER A 121 -117.79 -93.91 -194.28
CA SER A 121 -117.17 -92.86 -195.09
C SER A 121 -117.10 -91.49 -194.38
N LEU A 122 -117.93 -91.27 -193.35
CA LEU A 122 -117.96 -90.03 -192.58
C LEU A 122 -116.93 -90.00 -191.45
N ARG A 123 -116.75 -91.11 -190.71
CA ARG A 123 -115.80 -91.15 -189.58
C ARG A 123 -114.34 -90.96 -189.97
N GLU A 124 -113.95 -91.35 -191.18
CA GLU A 124 -112.54 -91.31 -191.59
C GLU A 124 -112.05 -89.91 -192.02
N SER A 125 -112.96 -89.00 -192.40
CA SER A 125 -112.60 -87.59 -192.62
C SER A 125 -112.50 -86.82 -191.29
N GLU A 126 -113.40 -87.09 -190.35
CA GLU A 126 -113.46 -86.46 -189.03
C GLU A 126 -112.21 -86.75 -188.18
N ASN A 127 -111.75 -88.02 -188.13
CA ASN A 127 -110.53 -88.41 -187.41
C ASN A 127 -109.27 -87.69 -187.91
N LYS A 128 -109.18 -87.39 -189.22
CA LYS A 128 -108.04 -86.69 -189.82
C LYS A 128 -107.99 -85.20 -189.42
N LEU A 129 -109.13 -84.59 -189.12
CA LEU A 129 -109.19 -83.20 -188.66
C LEU A 129 -108.84 -83.03 -187.17
N ILE A 130 -109.25 -83.97 -186.33
CA ILE A 130 -109.00 -83.94 -184.87
C ILE A 130 -107.50 -84.09 -184.57
N SER A 131 -106.83 -85.01 -185.27
CA SER A 131 -105.42 -85.37 -185.00
C SER A 131 -104.45 -84.21 -185.26
N ALA A 132 -104.72 -83.38 -186.27
CA ALA A 132 -103.93 -82.19 -186.57
C ALA A 132 -104.00 -81.15 -185.44
N LYS A 133 -105.19 -80.95 -184.86
CA LYS A 133 -105.46 -79.85 -183.92
C LYS A 133 -104.87 -80.06 -182.52
N TYR A 134 -104.59 -81.31 -182.15
CA TYR A 134 -103.94 -81.65 -180.86
C TYR A 134 -102.42 -81.40 -180.87
N LEU A 135 -101.75 -81.51 -182.02
CA LEU A 135 -100.29 -81.48 -182.10
C LEU A 135 -99.71 -80.07 -181.88
N ASP A 136 -100.34 -79.04 -182.43
CA ASP A 136 -99.91 -77.65 -182.25
C ASP A 136 -100.06 -77.18 -180.80
N SER A 137 -101.17 -77.53 -180.15
CA SER A 137 -101.44 -77.16 -178.75
C SER A 137 -100.44 -77.75 -177.75
N MET A 138 -99.74 -78.83 -178.11
CA MET A 138 -98.76 -79.49 -177.25
C MET A 138 -97.38 -78.79 -177.32
N ASN A 139 -97.01 -78.26 -178.49
CA ASN A 139 -95.75 -77.55 -178.72
C ASN A 139 -95.65 -76.19 -177.98
N GLU A 140 -96.77 -75.51 -177.73
CA GLU A 140 -96.75 -74.24 -176.98
C GLU A 140 -96.55 -74.47 -175.46
N VAL A 141 -97.19 -75.50 -174.89
CA VAL A 141 -97.07 -75.83 -173.46
C VAL A 141 -95.64 -76.22 -173.09
N GLU A 142 -94.96 -76.99 -173.93
CA GLU A 142 -93.59 -77.45 -173.67
C GLU A 142 -92.58 -76.29 -173.64
N LYS A 143 -92.72 -75.30 -174.55
CA LYS A 143 -91.92 -74.06 -174.52
C LYS A 143 -92.11 -73.24 -173.24
N GLN A 144 -93.33 -73.23 -172.70
CA GLN A 144 -93.65 -72.50 -171.47
C GLN A 144 -92.94 -73.13 -170.25
N HIS A 145 -92.84 -74.46 -170.19
CA HIS A 145 -92.20 -75.18 -169.08
C HIS A 145 -90.69 -74.91 -168.97
N TYR A 146 -89.94 -74.96 -170.08
CA TYR A 146 -88.49 -74.72 -170.07
C TYR A 146 -88.12 -73.33 -169.54
N LYS A 147 -88.95 -72.31 -169.80
CA LYS A 147 -88.73 -70.94 -169.34
C LYS A 147 -88.76 -70.83 -167.81
N ASN A 148 -89.76 -71.47 -167.18
CA ASN A 148 -89.96 -71.43 -165.73
C ASN A 148 -88.83 -72.13 -164.94
N ILE A 149 -88.26 -73.21 -165.47
CA ILE A 149 -87.17 -73.96 -164.81
C ILE A 149 -85.88 -73.13 -164.73
N ASN A 150 -85.59 -72.35 -165.77
CA ASN A 150 -84.38 -71.52 -165.83
C ASN A 150 -84.38 -70.39 -164.77
N ASP A 151 -85.51 -69.71 -164.59
CA ASP A 151 -85.62 -68.61 -163.62
C ASP A 151 -85.60 -69.10 -162.15
N LEU A 152 -86.15 -70.29 -161.88
CA LEU A 152 -86.02 -70.94 -160.57
C LEU A 152 -84.55 -71.32 -160.27
N THR A 153 -83.82 -71.81 -161.27
CA THR A 153 -82.41 -72.22 -161.14
C THR A 153 -81.50 -71.04 -160.77
N LYS A 154 -81.73 -69.84 -161.33
CA LYS A 154 -81.01 -68.62 -160.94
C LYS A 154 -81.20 -68.27 -159.47
N LYS A 155 -82.45 -68.27 -159.00
CA LYS A 155 -82.81 -67.86 -157.63
C LYS A 155 -82.14 -68.72 -156.55
N ILE A 156 -81.97 -70.02 -156.80
CA ILE A 156 -81.28 -70.93 -155.87
C ILE A 156 -79.80 -70.55 -155.72
N ASN A 157 -79.13 -70.24 -156.83
CA ASN A 157 -77.70 -69.89 -156.82
C ASN A 157 -77.40 -68.56 -156.12
N GLU A 158 -78.33 -67.60 -156.18
CA GLU A 158 -78.22 -66.33 -155.46
C GLU A 158 -78.29 -66.54 -153.94
N VAL A 159 -79.31 -67.28 -153.45
CA VAL A 159 -79.50 -67.58 -152.02
C VAL A 159 -78.32 -68.38 -151.43
N GLN A 160 -77.76 -69.33 -152.18
CA GLN A 160 -76.58 -70.09 -151.73
C GLN A 160 -75.34 -69.19 -151.54
N LYS A 161 -75.17 -68.17 -152.39
CA LYS A 161 -74.04 -67.23 -152.31
C LYS A 161 -74.12 -66.33 -151.07
N GLU A 162 -75.31 -65.85 -150.74
CA GLU A 162 -75.53 -65.00 -149.55
C GLU A 162 -75.23 -65.75 -148.24
N ASN A 163 -75.70 -66.99 -148.11
CA ASN A 163 -75.44 -67.83 -146.93
C ASN A 163 -73.94 -68.10 -146.69
N ILE A 164 -73.17 -68.36 -147.75
CA ILE A 164 -71.72 -68.59 -147.62
C ILE A 164 -71.00 -67.30 -147.18
N GLN A 165 -71.49 -66.14 -147.61
CA GLN A 165 -70.87 -64.85 -147.29
C GLN A 165 -71.18 -64.39 -145.86
N SER A 166 -72.36 -64.72 -145.31
CA SER A 166 -72.71 -64.43 -143.92
C SER A 166 -71.93 -65.30 -142.92
N ILE A 167 -71.77 -66.61 -143.18
CA ILE A 167 -71.01 -67.53 -142.30
C ILE A 167 -69.57 -67.03 -142.06
N LYS A 168 -68.84 -66.68 -143.13
CA LYS A 168 -67.45 -66.19 -143.04
C LYS A 168 -67.30 -64.91 -142.21
N SER A 169 -68.34 -64.07 -142.13
CA SER A 169 -68.34 -62.87 -141.31
C SER A 169 -68.45 -63.18 -139.81
N TYR A 170 -69.11 -64.28 -139.44
CA TYR A 170 -69.18 -64.73 -138.05
C TYR A 170 -67.89 -65.43 -137.60
N GLU A 171 -67.27 -66.27 -138.44
CA GLU A 171 -65.98 -66.92 -138.15
C GLU A 171 -64.89 -65.89 -137.82
N GLN A 172 -64.77 -64.81 -138.61
CA GLN A 172 -63.80 -63.74 -138.35
C GLN A 172 -64.06 -62.99 -137.03
N LYS A 173 -65.32 -62.89 -136.58
CA LYS A 173 -65.66 -62.27 -135.28
C LYS A 173 -65.29 -63.17 -134.11
N ILE A 174 -65.46 -64.49 -134.24
CA ILE A 174 -65.13 -65.47 -133.19
C ILE A 174 -63.61 -65.44 -132.93
N ILE A 175 -62.79 -65.59 -133.98
CA ILE A 175 -61.32 -65.55 -133.87
C ILE A 175 -60.85 -64.21 -133.28
N GLY A 176 -61.49 -63.09 -133.62
CA GLY A 176 -61.20 -61.77 -133.07
C GLY A 176 -61.56 -61.58 -131.58
N LEU A 177 -62.47 -62.41 -131.04
CA LEU A 177 -62.82 -62.43 -129.62
C LEU A 177 -61.92 -63.38 -128.82
N GLU A 178 -61.63 -64.57 -129.38
CA GLU A 178 -60.77 -65.58 -128.74
C GLU A 178 -59.38 -65.03 -128.44
N ASN A 179 -58.70 -64.43 -129.43
CA ASN A 179 -57.38 -63.79 -129.23
C ASN A 179 -57.40 -62.70 -128.13
N LYS A 180 -58.54 -62.05 -127.92
CA LYS A 180 -58.71 -60.97 -126.96
C LYS A 180 -58.98 -61.46 -125.54
N ILE A 181 -59.54 -62.66 -125.39
CA ILE A 181 -59.60 -63.39 -124.11
C ILE A 181 -58.19 -63.85 -123.73
N ASP A 182 -57.48 -64.45 -124.70
CA ASP A 182 -56.13 -64.99 -124.55
C ASP A 182 -55.09 -63.92 -124.10
N GLU A 183 -55.28 -62.66 -124.51
CA GLU A 183 -54.47 -61.52 -124.10
C GLU A 183 -54.81 -61.01 -122.68
N LEU A 184 -56.11 -60.98 -122.33
CA LEU A 184 -56.59 -60.57 -121.00
C LEU A 184 -56.20 -61.56 -119.89
N GLU A 185 -56.24 -62.87 -120.14
CA GLU A 185 -55.81 -63.87 -119.15
C GLU A 185 -54.31 -63.75 -118.82
N LYS A 186 -53.48 -63.44 -119.83
CA LYS A 186 -52.03 -63.21 -119.65
C LYS A 186 -51.73 -61.92 -118.90
N GLU A 187 -52.59 -60.90 -118.98
CA GLU A 187 -52.52 -59.75 -118.08
C GLU A 187 -52.91 -60.09 -116.64
N LEU A 188 -53.99 -60.85 -116.45
CA LEU A 188 -54.52 -61.19 -115.12
C LEU A 188 -53.49 -61.98 -114.30
N SER A 189 -52.95 -63.05 -114.87
CA SER A 189 -51.93 -63.91 -114.23
C SER A 189 -50.68 -63.13 -113.79
N LYS A 190 -50.22 -62.16 -114.59
CA LYS A 190 -49.09 -61.29 -114.23
C LYS A 190 -49.40 -60.32 -113.08
N LYS A 191 -50.66 -59.87 -112.95
CA LYS A 191 -51.10 -59.00 -111.85
C LYS A 191 -51.17 -59.76 -110.53
N ASP A 192 -51.71 -60.98 -110.53
CA ASP A 192 -51.83 -61.79 -109.30
C ASP A 192 -50.48 -62.19 -108.70
N ILE A 193 -49.50 -62.57 -109.54
CA ILE A 193 -48.14 -62.92 -109.08
C ILE A 193 -47.48 -61.70 -108.40
N ASN A 194 -47.51 -60.55 -109.06
CA ASN A 194 -46.90 -59.30 -108.56
C ASN A 194 -47.61 -58.80 -107.29
N PHE A 195 -48.93 -58.95 -107.20
CA PHE A 195 -49.69 -58.63 -105.98
C PHE A 195 -49.25 -59.52 -104.79
N ASN A 196 -49.12 -60.83 -104.98
CA ASN A 196 -48.72 -61.75 -103.91
C ASN A 196 -47.31 -61.51 -103.39
N GLU A 197 -46.32 -61.21 -104.25
CA GLU A 197 -44.98 -60.82 -103.79
C GLU A 197 -45.00 -59.52 -102.98
N LYS A 198 -45.80 -58.53 -103.42
CA LYS A 198 -45.90 -57.23 -102.76
C LYS A 198 -46.62 -57.30 -101.40
N VAL A 199 -47.63 -58.15 -101.26
CA VAL A 199 -48.27 -58.44 -99.97
C VAL A 199 -47.32 -59.22 -99.04
N SER A 200 -46.62 -60.23 -99.57
CA SER A 200 -45.72 -61.07 -98.77
C SER A 200 -44.51 -60.32 -98.22
N SER A 201 -43.95 -59.38 -99.00
CA SER A 201 -42.86 -58.50 -98.57
C SER A 201 -43.34 -57.48 -97.53
N ALA A 202 -44.40 -56.72 -97.84
CA ALA A 202 -44.96 -55.72 -96.91
C ALA A 202 -45.35 -56.32 -95.55
N THR A 203 -45.91 -57.53 -95.53
CA THR A 203 -46.33 -58.21 -94.30
C THR A 203 -45.13 -58.60 -93.42
N LYS A 204 -44.00 -59.02 -94.03
CA LYS A 204 -42.75 -59.31 -93.30
C LYS A 204 -42.15 -58.05 -92.69
N ASP A 205 -41.98 -57.01 -93.50
CA ASP A 205 -41.49 -55.69 -93.10
C ASP A 205 -42.23 -55.13 -91.88
N GLN A 206 -43.57 -55.25 -91.90
CA GLN A 206 -44.44 -54.74 -90.85
C GLN A 206 -44.36 -55.58 -89.56
N LEU A 207 -44.21 -56.91 -89.68
CA LEU A 207 -43.96 -57.81 -88.55
C LEU A 207 -42.60 -57.55 -87.88
N GLU A 208 -41.57 -57.31 -88.68
CA GLU A 208 -40.20 -57.06 -88.20
C GLU A 208 -40.09 -55.70 -87.49
N LYS A 209 -40.64 -54.63 -88.10
CA LYS A 209 -40.75 -53.31 -87.47
C LYS A 209 -41.56 -53.36 -86.16
N ASN A 210 -42.63 -54.16 -86.08
CA ASN A 210 -43.43 -54.28 -84.87
C ASN A 210 -42.68 -55.05 -83.75
N LYS A 211 -41.88 -56.07 -84.11
CA LYS A 211 -40.96 -56.74 -83.16
C LYS A 211 -39.91 -55.76 -82.62
N GLU A 212 -39.26 -54.97 -83.47
CA GLU A 212 -38.31 -53.93 -83.04
C GLU A 212 -38.97 -52.92 -82.08
N LEU A 213 -40.17 -52.43 -82.41
CA LEU A 213 -40.89 -51.47 -81.55
C LEU A 213 -41.26 -52.10 -80.21
N SER A 214 -41.70 -53.37 -80.19
CA SER A 214 -41.95 -54.10 -78.94
C SER A 214 -40.69 -54.27 -78.09
N GLN A 215 -39.54 -54.55 -78.70
CA GLN A 215 -38.25 -54.64 -78.01
C GLN A 215 -37.80 -53.28 -77.45
N LYS A 216 -37.89 -52.22 -78.26
CA LYS A 216 -37.58 -50.84 -77.86
C LYS A 216 -38.46 -50.38 -76.70
N ASN A 217 -39.77 -50.66 -76.75
CA ASN A 217 -40.69 -50.34 -75.65
C ASN A 217 -40.39 -51.14 -74.37
N SER A 218 -40.05 -52.43 -74.48
CA SER A 218 -39.64 -53.24 -73.33
C SER A 218 -38.37 -52.68 -72.66
N TYR A 219 -37.37 -52.32 -73.47
CA TYR A 219 -36.11 -51.76 -73.00
C TYR A 219 -36.29 -50.38 -72.34
N LEU A 220 -37.11 -49.50 -72.92
CA LEU A 220 -37.45 -48.20 -72.33
C LEU A 220 -38.24 -48.34 -71.02
N LEU A 221 -39.14 -49.32 -70.92
CA LEU A 221 -39.86 -49.62 -69.69
C LEU A 221 -38.91 -50.14 -68.60
N GLU A 222 -37.96 -51.00 -68.94
CA GLU A 222 -36.94 -51.49 -68.02
C GLU A 222 -36.03 -50.36 -67.54
N GLN A 223 -35.50 -49.52 -68.44
CA GLN A 223 -34.75 -48.31 -68.05
C GLN A 223 -35.55 -47.41 -67.11
N THR A 224 -36.84 -47.19 -67.40
CA THR A 224 -37.74 -46.38 -66.55
C THR A 224 -37.90 -46.99 -65.16
N GLN A 225 -38.00 -48.32 -65.05
CA GLN A 225 -38.05 -49.01 -63.75
C GLN A 225 -36.71 -48.95 -62.99
N VAL A 226 -35.58 -49.05 -63.69
CA VAL A 226 -34.24 -48.91 -63.09
C VAL A 226 -34.03 -47.49 -62.56
N LEU A 227 -34.31 -46.47 -63.37
CA LEU A 227 -34.24 -45.06 -62.98
C LEU A 227 -35.17 -44.76 -61.80
N LYS A 228 -36.41 -45.29 -61.81
CA LYS A 228 -37.32 -45.14 -60.68
C LYS A 228 -36.77 -45.77 -59.40
N LYS A 229 -36.25 -47.00 -59.46
CA LYS A 229 -35.59 -47.66 -58.31
C LYS A 229 -34.38 -46.88 -57.80
N GLN A 230 -33.59 -46.26 -58.70
CA GLN A 230 -32.47 -45.39 -58.32
C GLN A 230 -32.96 -44.13 -57.59
N VAL A 231 -33.99 -43.45 -58.11
CA VAL A 231 -34.61 -42.29 -57.45
C VAL A 231 -35.21 -42.67 -56.09
N ASP A 232 -35.96 -43.77 -56.00
CA ASP A 232 -36.54 -44.27 -54.75
C ASP A 232 -35.46 -44.64 -53.70
N THR A 233 -34.28 -45.08 -54.15
CA THR A 233 -33.13 -45.40 -53.28
C THR A 233 -32.42 -44.13 -52.83
N LEU A 234 -32.14 -43.20 -53.74
CA LEU A 234 -31.50 -41.91 -53.43
C LEU A 234 -32.38 -41.04 -52.52
N SER A 235 -33.71 -41.06 -52.68
CA SER A 235 -34.62 -40.40 -51.75
C SER A 235 -34.45 -40.97 -50.33
N LYS A 236 -34.56 -42.29 -50.16
CA LYS A 236 -34.42 -42.94 -48.85
C LYS A 236 -33.06 -42.68 -48.20
N GLU A 237 -31.98 -42.66 -48.99
CA GLU A 237 -30.65 -42.34 -48.50
C GLU A 237 -30.54 -40.86 -48.07
N LEU A 238 -31.15 -39.94 -48.82
CA LEU A 238 -31.24 -38.53 -48.47
C LEU A 238 -32.10 -38.30 -47.22
N ASP A 239 -33.26 -38.96 -47.12
CA ASP A 239 -34.18 -38.91 -45.99
C ASP A 239 -33.50 -39.43 -44.71
N SER A 240 -32.76 -40.55 -44.80
CA SER A 240 -31.93 -41.07 -43.70
C SER A 240 -30.86 -40.06 -43.28
N LYS A 241 -30.07 -39.55 -44.24
CA LYS A 241 -29.03 -38.54 -43.97
C LYS A 241 -29.60 -37.25 -43.37
N LEU A 242 -30.81 -36.86 -43.75
CA LEU A 242 -31.50 -35.68 -43.22
C LEU A 242 -31.98 -35.95 -41.79
N ALA A 243 -32.50 -37.13 -41.48
CA ALA A 243 -32.85 -37.55 -40.12
C ALA A 243 -31.61 -37.64 -39.20
N ASP A 244 -30.50 -38.20 -39.69
CA ASP A 244 -29.21 -38.25 -38.99
C ASP A 244 -28.66 -36.85 -38.72
N LYS A 245 -28.78 -35.93 -39.68
CA LYS A 245 -28.38 -34.53 -39.48
C LYS A 245 -29.33 -33.78 -38.55
N LYS A 246 -30.63 -34.05 -38.59
CA LYS A 246 -31.60 -33.45 -37.68
C LYS A 246 -31.36 -33.88 -36.23
N THR A 247 -31.14 -35.18 -35.98
CA THR A 247 -30.82 -35.70 -34.64
C THR A 247 -29.46 -35.21 -34.13
N GLN A 248 -28.45 -35.07 -35.00
CA GLN A 248 -27.18 -34.40 -34.65
C GLN A 248 -27.40 -32.93 -34.24
N ILE A 249 -28.19 -32.16 -35.00
CA ILE A 249 -28.52 -30.77 -34.68
C ILE A 249 -29.25 -30.68 -33.33
N ASP A 250 -30.26 -31.52 -33.10
CA ASP A 250 -31.04 -31.48 -31.86
C ASP A 250 -30.20 -31.90 -30.64
N THR A 251 -29.27 -32.85 -30.80
CA THR A 251 -28.30 -33.23 -29.76
C THR A 251 -27.31 -32.10 -29.46
N LEU A 252 -26.84 -31.39 -30.49
CA LEU A 252 -25.98 -30.22 -30.33
C LEU A 252 -26.73 -29.07 -29.64
N ASN A 253 -27.98 -28.81 -29.99
CA ASN A 253 -28.81 -27.79 -29.34
C ASN A 253 -29.05 -28.09 -27.85
N GLN A 254 -29.30 -29.36 -27.47
CA GLN A 254 -29.36 -29.77 -26.06
C GLN A 254 -27.99 -29.62 -25.35
N THR A 255 -26.89 -29.89 -26.06
CA THR A 255 -25.53 -29.70 -25.53
C THR A 255 -25.17 -28.22 -25.34
N ILE A 256 -25.73 -27.32 -26.17
CA ILE A 256 -25.61 -25.87 -26.01
C ILE A 256 -26.43 -25.40 -24.82
N LEU A 257 -27.74 -25.70 -24.77
CA LEU A 257 -28.62 -25.34 -23.65
C LEU A 257 -28.09 -25.81 -22.28
N THR A 258 -27.55 -27.03 -22.20
CA THR A 258 -26.96 -27.55 -20.95
C THR A 258 -25.59 -26.95 -20.60
N LYS A 259 -24.89 -26.32 -21.55
CA LYS A 259 -23.70 -25.50 -21.28
C LYS A 259 -24.10 -24.08 -20.87
N ASP A 260 -25.05 -23.46 -21.55
CA ASP A 260 -25.52 -22.11 -21.25
C ASP A 260 -26.13 -22.04 -19.84
N ASN A 261 -26.93 -23.03 -19.46
CA ASN A 261 -27.42 -23.16 -18.08
C ASN A 261 -26.27 -23.25 -17.07
N LYS A 262 -25.26 -24.10 -17.32
CA LYS A 262 -24.08 -24.21 -16.44
C LYS A 262 -23.25 -22.92 -16.38
N ILE A 263 -23.17 -22.16 -17.46
CA ILE A 263 -22.52 -20.85 -17.50
C ILE A 263 -23.31 -19.85 -16.64
N ASN A 264 -24.64 -19.83 -16.75
CA ASN A 264 -25.51 -18.99 -15.92
C ASN A 264 -25.42 -19.37 -14.43
N ASP A 265 -25.41 -20.67 -14.10
CA ASP A 265 -25.20 -21.17 -12.74
C ASP A 265 -23.84 -20.73 -12.17
N LEU A 266 -22.76 -20.84 -12.95
CA LEU A 266 -21.42 -20.36 -12.57
C LEU A 266 -21.39 -18.84 -12.36
N LEU A 267 -22.01 -18.08 -13.28
CA LEU A 267 -22.09 -16.62 -13.19
C LEU A 267 -22.89 -16.15 -11.98
N ALA A 268 -23.99 -16.83 -11.65
CA ALA A 268 -24.75 -16.58 -10.42
C ALA A 268 -23.93 -16.91 -9.17
N SER A 269 -23.25 -18.06 -9.15
CA SER A 269 -22.38 -18.47 -8.04
C SER A 269 -21.24 -17.49 -7.80
N HIS A 270 -20.49 -17.12 -8.86
CA HIS A 270 -19.39 -16.16 -8.75
C HIS A 270 -19.88 -14.75 -8.39
N THR A 271 -21.02 -14.31 -8.92
CA THR A 271 -21.63 -13.02 -8.53
C THR A 271 -21.98 -12.99 -7.05
N ASN A 272 -22.58 -14.06 -6.52
CA ASN A 272 -22.90 -14.17 -5.09
C ASN A 272 -21.62 -14.19 -4.23
N GLU A 273 -20.59 -14.95 -4.62
CA GLU A 273 -19.30 -14.99 -3.93
C GLU A 273 -18.61 -13.61 -3.92
N ILE A 274 -18.65 -12.87 -5.04
CA ILE A 274 -18.15 -11.49 -5.12
C ILE A 274 -18.94 -10.57 -4.17
N ILE A 275 -20.27 -10.69 -4.09
CA ILE A 275 -21.11 -9.90 -3.19
C ILE A 275 -20.81 -10.24 -1.71
N GLU A 276 -20.65 -11.52 -1.35
CA GLU A 276 -20.26 -11.93 0.00
C GLU A 276 -18.87 -11.41 0.37
N LEU A 277 -17.89 -11.51 -0.53
CA LEU A 277 -16.55 -10.96 -0.34
C LEU A 277 -16.57 -9.44 -0.21
N GLN A 278 -17.35 -8.71 -1.02
CA GLN A 278 -17.50 -7.26 -0.91
C GLN A 278 -18.14 -6.86 0.44
N ASN A 279 -19.21 -7.54 0.86
CA ASN A 279 -19.85 -7.29 2.14
C ASN A 279 -18.91 -7.59 3.33
N LYS A 280 -18.14 -8.69 3.25
CA LYS A 280 -17.16 -9.09 4.28
C LYS A 280 -16.02 -8.08 4.38
N HIS A 281 -15.47 -7.61 3.26
CA HIS A 281 -14.43 -6.56 3.26
C HIS A 281 -14.98 -5.20 3.73
N SER A 282 -16.20 -4.83 3.31
CA SER A 282 -16.87 -3.59 3.74
C SER A 282 -17.07 -3.58 5.26
N LYS A 283 -17.55 -4.68 5.83
CA LYS A 283 -17.67 -4.84 7.30
C LYS A 283 -16.30 -4.78 7.98
N ALA A 284 -15.29 -5.50 7.50
CA ALA A 284 -13.96 -5.47 8.09
C ALA A 284 -13.33 -4.07 8.07
N LEU A 285 -13.52 -3.30 6.99
CA LEU A 285 -13.10 -1.90 6.90
C LEU A 285 -13.85 -0.99 7.89
N TYR A 286 -15.16 -1.21 8.09
CA TYR A 286 -15.96 -0.49 9.08
C TYR A 286 -15.50 -0.79 10.51
N ASP A 287 -15.28 -2.07 10.84
CA ASP A 287 -14.82 -2.51 12.15
C ASP A 287 -13.40 -1.97 12.46
N ILE A 288 -12.46 -2.04 11.48
CA ILE A 288 -11.11 -1.44 11.59
C ILE A 288 -11.18 0.08 11.75
N LYS A 289 -12.09 0.76 11.01
CA LYS A 289 -12.25 2.22 11.13
C LYS A 289 -12.75 2.61 12.52
N ASN A 290 -13.74 1.91 13.06
CA ASN A 290 -14.28 2.18 14.39
C ASN A 290 -13.21 2.00 15.47
N GLU A 291 -12.37 0.96 15.37
CA GLU A 291 -11.26 0.75 16.30
C GLU A 291 -10.17 1.82 16.14
N LEU A 292 -9.86 2.27 14.92
CA LEU A 292 -8.93 3.38 14.68
C LEU A 292 -9.45 4.71 15.25
N ASP A 293 -10.71 5.07 15.01
CA ASP A 293 -11.32 6.28 15.56
C ASP A 293 -11.46 6.19 17.09
N ARG A 294 -11.68 4.99 17.66
CA ARG A 294 -11.62 4.74 19.11
C ARG A 294 -10.21 5.00 19.66
N GLN A 295 -9.19 4.30 19.18
CA GLN A 295 -7.82 4.44 19.67
C GLN A 295 -7.33 5.88 19.57
N LYS A 296 -7.65 6.56 18.46
CA LYS A 296 -7.39 7.99 18.27
C LYS A 296 -8.06 8.85 19.35
N ASN A 297 -9.33 8.60 19.68
CA ASN A 297 -10.01 9.32 20.76
C ASN A 297 -9.43 9.02 22.14
N ASP A 298 -9.08 7.76 22.42
CA ASP A 298 -8.46 7.33 23.68
C ASP A 298 -7.07 8.01 23.86
N TYR A 299 -6.23 8.03 22.80
CA TYR A 299 -4.96 8.75 22.80
C TYR A 299 -5.12 10.27 22.97
N PHE A 300 -6.11 10.91 22.32
CA PHE A 300 -6.40 12.33 22.55
C PHE A 300 -6.92 12.58 23.98
N GLY A 301 -7.65 11.65 24.57
CA GLY A 301 -8.05 11.68 25.98
C GLY A 301 -6.84 11.66 26.91
N GLU A 302 -5.95 10.69 26.75
CA GLU A 302 -4.72 10.59 27.56
C GLU A 302 -3.80 11.82 27.38
N LEU A 303 -3.60 12.28 26.14
CA LEU A 303 -2.80 13.49 25.85
C LEU A 303 -3.36 14.73 26.56
N ASN A 304 -4.69 14.90 26.56
CA ASN A 304 -5.34 16.02 27.27
C ASN A 304 -5.24 15.88 28.79
N LEU A 305 -5.34 14.67 29.35
CA LEU A 305 -5.08 14.41 30.76
C LEU A 305 -3.64 14.75 31.15
N LYS A 306 -2.64 14.28 30.38
CA LYS A 306 -1.22 14.57 30.61
C LYS A 306 -0.90 16.06 30.48
N ASN A 307 -1.51 16.78 29.53
CA ASN A 307 -1.40 18.23 29.45
C ASN A 307 -2.02 18.94 30.68
N SER A 308 -3.12 18.43 31.23
CA SER A 308 -3.74 18.95 32.47
C SER A 308 -2.87 18.69 33.70
N GLU A 309 -2.30 17.49 33.84
CA GLU A 309 -1.34 17.14 34.90
C GLU A 309 -0.09 18.04 34.83
N LEU A 310 0.49 18.24 33.65
CA LEU A 310 1.67 19.07 33.44
C LEU A 310 1.38 20.56 33.71
N ALA A 311 0.18 21.04 33.37
CA ALA A 311 -0.26 22.39 33.71
C ALA A 311 -0.41 22.61 35.23
N LYS A 312 -0.92 21.61 35.97
CA LYS A 312 -0.95 21.64 37.45
C LYS A 312 0.46 21.66 38.03
N LEU A 313 1.31 20.68 37.65
CA LEU A 313 2.68 20.57 38.13
C LEU A 313 3.52 21.84 37.88
N ASN A 314 3.30 22.51 36.74
CA ASN A 314 3.94 23.80 36.44
C ASN A 314 3.47 24.93 37.36
N ASN A 315 2.21 24.93 37.81
CA ASN A 315 1.72 25.89 38.80
C ASN A 315 2.19 25.54 40.22
N ASP A 316 2.15 24.26 40.61
CA ASP A 316 2.68 23.77 41.88
C ASP A 316 4.17 24.13 42.03
N PHE A 317 4.95 23.99 40.95
CA PHE A 317 6.36 24.38 40.90
C PHE A 317 6.56 25.90 41.01
N LYS A 318 5.69 26.73 40.40
CA LYS A 318 5.75 28.20 40.56
C LYS A 318 5.44 28.61 42.00
N GLU A 319 4.42 28.03 42.62
CA GLU A 319 4.06 28.32 44.01
C GLU A 319 5.17 27.87 44.97
N TYR A 320 5.70 26.66 44.78
CA TYR A 320 6.86 26.17 45.54
C TYR A 320 8.07 27.11 45.38
N LYS A 321 8.37 27.57 44.16
CA LYS A 321 9.46 28.52 43.92
C LYS A 321 9.20 29.85 44.63
N LEU A 322 8.03 30.47 44.45
CA LEU A 322 7.68 31.74 45.10
C LEU A 322 7.83 31.64 46.63
N LYS A 323 7.35 30.54 47.21
CA LYS A 323 7.50 30.26 48.64
C LYS A 323 8.96 30.11 49.06
N LYS A 324 9.82 29.49 48.26
CA LYS A 324 11.26 29.36 48.54
C LYS A 324 12.02 30.68 48.38
N ASP A 325 11.68 31.48 47.38
CA ASP A 325 12.22 32.83 47.19
C ASP A 325 11.82 33.74 48.38
N GLU A 326 10.59 33.60 48.91
CA GLU A 326 10.14 34.29 50.12
C GLU A 326 10.80 33.77 51.42
N GLU A 327 10.92 32.45 51.59
CA GLU A 327 11.64 31.85 52.73
C GLU A 327 13.11 32.31 52.75
N LEU A 328 13.78 32.35 51.60
CA LEU A 328 15.15 32.85 51.45
C LEU A 328 15.25 34.34 51.83
N LYS A 329 14.42 35.19 51.22
CA LYS A 329 14.39 36.64 51.53
C LYS A 329 14.11 36.93 53.00
N ASN A 330 13.28 36.11 53.65
CA ASN A 330 13.03 36.20 55.10
C ASN A 330 14.23 35.73 55.94
N ALA A 331 14.97 34.72 55.49
CA ALA A 331 16.23 34.30 56.14
C ALA A 331 17.32 35.37 56.00
N GLU A 332 17.52 35.92 54.80
CA GLU A 332 18.47 37.03 54.53
C GLU A 332 18.18 38.25 55.40
N ASN A 333 16.91 38.69 55.48
CA ASN A 333 16.50 39.80 56.35
C ASN A 333 16.78 39.52 57.83
N ARG A 334 16.58 38.28 58.31
CA ARG A 334 16.93 37.88 59.68
C ARG A 334 18.43 37.91 59.94
N VAL A 335 19.24 37.39 59.01
CA VAL A 335 20.71 37.43 59.09
C VAL A 335 21.23 38.86 59.09
N LEU A 336 20.75 39.72 58.17
CA LEU A 336 21.14 41.13 58.09
C LEU A 336 20.75 41.91 59.35
N THR A 337 19.57 41.64 59.91
CA THR A 337 19.09 42.27 61.15
C THR A 337 19.93 41.84 62.35
N ASN A 338 20.24 40.54 62.46
CA ASN A 338 21.11 40.01 63.51
C ASN A 338 22.54 40.55 63.40
N TYR A 339 23.10 40.63 62.19
CA TYR A 339 24.42 41.24 61.94
C TYR A 339 24.45 42.71 62.39
N LYS A 340 23.49 43.52 61.94
CA LYS A 340 23.36 44.93 62.37
C LYS A 340 23.23 45.08 63.88
N LYS A 341 22.47 44.20 64.54
CA LYS A 341 22.34 44.17 66.01
C LYS A 341 23.67 43.85 66.70
N ILE A 342 24.37 42.81 66.28
CA ILE A 342 25.66 42.39 66.85
C ILE A 342 26.71 43.50 66.67
N GLU A 343 26.76 44.12 65.50
CA GLU A 343 27.75 45.17 65.21
C GLU A 343 27.43 46.47 65.97
N THR A 344 26.15 46.81 66.15
CA THR A 344 25.73 47.92 67.04
C THR A 344 26.10 47.64 68.50
N GLN A 345 25.95 46.38 68.96
CA GLN A 345 26.36 45.98 70.32
C GLN A 345 27.88 46.06 70.51
N ARG A 346 28.67 45.64 69.50
CA ARG A 346 30.13 45.80 69.49
C ARG A 346 30.56 47.26 69.53
N LEU A 347 29.99 48.10 68.67
CA LEU A 347 30.29 49.53 68.62
C LEU A 347 29.97 50.22 69.95
N ASN A 348 28.85 49.88 70.58
CA ASN A 348 28.48 50.40 71.90
C ASN A 348 29.41 49.89 73.02
N ALA A 349 29.86 48.63 72.98
CA ALA A 349 30.83 48.10 73.94
C ALA A 349 32.19 48.80 73.79
N ILE A 350 32.72 48.89 72.57
CA ILE A 350 33.97 49.61 72.25
C ILE A 350 33.88 51.07 72.70
N LYS A 351 32.76 51.75 72.44
CA LYS A 351 32.52 53.12 72.92
C LYS A 351 32.56 53.19 74.45
N SER A 352 31.87 52.28 75.15
CA SER A 352 31.87 52.25 76.62
C SER A 352 33.25 51.94 77.22
N ASP A 353 34.07 51.13 76.54
CA ASP A 353 35.47 50.89 76.94
C ASP A 353 36.33 52.14 76.75
N TYR A 354 36.19 52.86 75.62
CA TYR A 354 36.86 54.16 75.42
C TYR A 354 36.42 55.21 76.44
N GLU A 355 35.13 55.32 76.74
CA GLU A 355 34.60 56.25 77.76
C GLU A 355 35.16 55.91 79.15
N ARG A 356 35.29 54.62 79.51
CA ARG A 356 35.96 54.20 80.75
C ARG A 356 37.45 54.55 80.74
N ILE A 357 38.18 54.27 79.67
CA ILE A 357 39.62 54.55 79.56
C ILE A 357 39.88 56.06 79.69
N ILE A 358 39.09 56.91 79.03
CA ILE A 358 39.19 58.37 79.15
C ILE A 358 38.90 58.84 80.58
N PHE A 359 37.89 58.26 81.24
CA PHE A 359 37.60 58.57 82.65
C PHE A 359 38.74 58.15 83.60
N GLU A 360 39.32 56.97 83.42
CA GLU A 360 40.46 56.47 84.20
C GLU A 360 41.73 57.29 83.95
N GLN A 361 41.98 57.71 82.70
CA GLN A 361 43.07 58.62 82.34
C GLN A 361 42.88 60.00 82.98
N ASN A 362 41.70 60.61 82.87
CA ASN A 362 41.41 61.90 83.50
C ASN A 362 41.53 61.85 85.03
N ARG A 363 41.06 60.76 85.66
CA ARG A 363 41.26 60.52 87.11
C ARG A 363 42.74 60.39 87.48
N THR A 364 43.53 59.79 86.61
CA THR A 364 44.99 59.63 86.80
C THR A 364 45.73 60.95 86.61
N ILE A 365 45.33 61.77 85.63
CA ILE A 365 45.84 63.13 85.39
C ILE A 365 45.56 64.00 86.62
N ALA A 366 44.31 64.08 87.09
CA ALA A 366 43.95 64.83 88.30
C ALA A 366 44.73 64.36 89.55
N ALA A 367 45.03 63.06 89.66
CA ALA A 367 45.86 62.52 90.74
C ALA A 367 47.36 62.86 90.61
N PHE A 368 47.86 63.15 89.39
CA PHE A 368 49.20 63.70 89.18
C PHE A 368 49.25 65.21 89.38
N GLU A 369 48.26 65.97 88.89
CA GLU A 369 48.10 67.41 89.16
C GLU A 369 48.06 67.69 90.66
N GLY A 370 47.25 66.92 91.41
CA GLY A 370 47.22 67.00 92.87
C GLY A 370 48.56 66.67 93.54
N LYS A 371 49.41 65.82 92.95
CA LYS A 371 50.78 65.56 93.44
C LYS A 371 51.73 66.72 93.10
N MET A 372 51.64 67.28 91.89
CA MET A 372 52.43 68.44 91.47
C MET A 372 52.17 69.64 92.38
N ILE A 373 50.90 69.98 92.62
CA ILE A 373 50.49 71.07 93.53
C ILE A 373 51.02 70.82 94.95
N ASN A 374 50.98 69.59 95.46
CA ASN A 374 51.54 69.26 96.78
C ASN A 374 53.08 69.37 96.81
N LEU A 375 53.78 69.04 95.73
CA LEU A 375 55.24 69.22 95.61
C LEU A 375 55.61 70.71 95.51
N GLU A 376 54.89 71.50 94.72
CA GLU A 376 55.06 72.96 94.62
C GLU A 376 54.85 73.64 95.98
N LEU A 377 53.78 73.27 96.71
CA LEU A 377 53.53 73.76 98.06
C LEU A 377 54.62 73.33 99.06
N LYS A 378 55.22 72.16 98.89
CA LYS A 378 56.34 71.68 99.72
C LYS A 378 57.63 72.43 99.41
N PHE A 379 57.99 72.58 98.13
CA PHE A 379 59.15 73.38 97.70
C PHE A 379 59.02 74.84 98.12
N LYS A 380 57.83 75.44 97.99
CA LYS A 380 57.56 76.80 98.45
C LYS A 380 57.82 76.96 99.96
N LYS A 381 57.31 76.04 100.79
CA LYS A 381 57.57 76.05 102.24
C LYS A 381 59.04 75.83 102.59
N GLU A 382 59.74 74.97 101.86
CA GLU A 382 61.17 74.74 102.04
C GLU A 382 62.01 75.97 101.64
N LEU A 383 61.60 76.70 100.60
CA LEU A 383 62.20 77.96 100.18
C LEU A 383 61.93 79.07 101.22
N GLU A 384 60.67 79.27 101.63
CA GLU A 384 60.29 80.23 102.68
C GLU A 384 61.07 79.99 104.00
N ALA A 385 61.26 78.72 104.38
CA ALA A 385 62.06 78.36 105.55
C ALA A 385 63.57 78.59 105.35
N LYS A 386 64.09 78.44 104.13
CA LYS A 386 65.48 78.75 103.78
C LYS A 386 65.73 80.26 103.78
N ASP A 387 64.83 81.04 103.22
CA ASP A 387 64.91 82.50 103.19
C ASP A 387 64.81 83.08 104.60
N ALA A 388 63.89 82.59 105.44
CA ALA A 388 63.82 82.99 106.85
C ALA A 388 65.11 82.67 107.63
N ASN A 389 65.74 81.52 107.35
CA ASN A 389 67.02 81.15 107.96
C ASN A 389 68.18 82.01 107.43
N TYR A 390 68.18 82.36 106.14
CA TYR A 390 69.16 83.27 105.55
C TYR A 390 69.04 84.69 106.12
N VAL A 391 67.82 85.22 106.25
CA VAL A 391 67.53 86.51 106.89
C VAL A 391 67.99 86.51 108.35
N ASN A 392 67.70 85.46 109.12
CA ASN A 392 68.15 85.32 110.49
C ASN A 392 69.69 85.23 110.57
N THR A 393 70.33 84.48 109.69
CA THR A 393 71.80 84.39 109.61
C THR A 393 72.43 85.75 109.27
N LEU A 394 71.86 86.47 108.31
CA LEU A 394 72.30 87.82 107.91
C LEU A 394 72.11 88.83 109.04
N GLU A 395 71.01 88.76 109.80
CA GLU A 395 70.80 89.64 110.95
C GLU A 395 71.75 89.31 112.10
N ASN A 396 72.00 88.04 112.41
CA ASN A 396 73.05 87.66 113.37
C ASN A 396 74.44 88.17 112.96
N LEU A 397 74.76 88.16 111.65
CA LEU A 397 75.99 88.75 111.12
C LEU A 397 76.02 90.27 111.26
N LYS A 398 74.90 90.98 111.03
CA LYS A 398 74.80 92.43 111.31
C LYS A 398 74.99 92.73 112.79
N GLN A 399 74.29 92.02 113.69
CA GLN A 399 74.42 92.21 115.14
C GLN A 399 75.85 91.93 115.62
N LYS A 400 76.51 90.90 115.09
CA LYS A 400 77.93 90.62 115.37
C LYS A 400 78.86 91.71 114.82
N SER A 401 78.58 92.25 113.64
CA SER A 401 79.31 93.39 113.07
C SER A 401 79.14 94.65 113.92
N LEU A 402 77.92 94.95 114.36
CA LEU A 402 77.60 96.08 115.24
C LEU A 402 78.28 95.95 116.61
N PHE A 403 78.28 94.75 117.19
CA PHE A 403 79.02 94.45 118.42
C PHE A 403 80.52 94.69 118.25
N LEU A 404 81.13 94.14 117.18
CA LEU A 404 82.55 94.35 116.88
C LEU A 404 82.87 95.84 116.66
N LYS A 405 81.98 96.60 116.03
CA LYS A 405 82.16 98.04 115.83
C LYS A 405 82.08 98.83 117.15
N ASN A 406 81.12 98.50 118.02
CA ASN A 406 81.04 99.08 119.35
C ASN A 406 82.27 98.73 120.22
N ASP A 407 82.85 97.54 120.05
CA ASP A 407 84.08 97.13 120.74
C ASP A 407 85.32 97.87 120.21
N GLU A 408 85.44 98.05 118.87
CA GLU A 408 86.44 98.89 118.21
C GLU A 408 86.38 100.34 118.71
N ASP A 409 85.19 100.94 118.73
CA ASP A 409 85.01 102.34 119.14
C ASP A 409 85.23 102.52 120.66
N ARG A 410 84.91 101.51 121.49
CA ARG A 410 85.28 101.52 122.93
C ARG A 410 86.81 101.46 123.09
N LEU A 411 87.48 100.52 122.42
CA LEU A 411 88.94 100.39 122.47
C LEU A 411 89.62 101.69 121.98
N ARG A 412 89.09 102.30 120.92
CA ARG A 412 89.58 103.58 120.41
C ARG A 412 89.41 104.71 121.42
N ALA A 413 88.27 104.81 122.08
CA ALA A 413 88.04 105.79 123.15
C ALA A 413 88.96 105.56 124.37
N GLU A 414 89.27 104.31 124.72
CA GLU A 414 90.27 103.98 125.75
C GLU A 414 91.70 104.37 125.30
N PHE A 415 92.07 104.13 124.04
CA PHE A 415 93.33 104.60 123.47
C PHE A 415 93.43 106.14 123.47
N ASP A 416 92.41 106.87 123.04
CA ASP A 416 92.41 108.34 123.03
C ASP A 416 92.44 108.93 124.46
N LYS A 417 91.77 108.28 125.43
CA LYS A 417 91.86 108.61 126.85
C LYS A 417 93.26 108.36 127.41
N ASN A 418 93.89 107.23 127.07
CA ASN A 418 95.27 106.92 127.46
C ASN A 418 96.28 107.87 126.81
N ILE A 419 96.11 108.22 125.52
CA ILE A 419 96.92 109.24 124.83
C ILE A 419 96.75 110.60 125.50
N THR A 420 95.54 110.97 125.93
CA THR A 420 95.30 112.24 126.64
C THR A 420 95.94 112.24 128.03
N SER A 421 95.87 111.12 128.76
CA SER A 421 96.57 110.94 130.03
C SER A 421 98.09 111.03 129.86
N LEU A 422 98.66 110.34 128.86
CA LEU A 422 100.08 110.39 128.55
C LEU A 422 100.51 111.79 128.10
N LYS A 423 99.72 112.50 127.29
CA LYS A 423 99.96 113.91 126.94
C LYS A 423 99.99 114.79 128.18
N SER A 424 99.04 114.65 129.10
CA SER A 424 99.01 115.40 130.36
C SER A 424 100.23 115.09 131.25
N GLN A 425 100.64 113.81 131.34
CA GLN A 425 101.87 113.40 132.01
C GLN A 425 103.12 113.97 131.35
N ILE A 426 103.17 114.05 130.01
CA ILE A 426 104.24 114.71 129.27
C ILE A 426 104.24 116.23 129.53
N THR A 427 103.08 116.90 129.59
CA THR A 427 103.01 118.32 129.97
C THR A 427 103.52 118.54 131.39
N LEU A 428 103.11 117.71 132.35
CA LEU A 428 103.63 117.75 133.73
C LEU A 428 105.14 117.47 133.79
N LYS A 429 105.64 116.52 132.99
CA LYS A 429 107.08 116.24 132.88
C LYS A 429 107.85 117.37 132.21
N ASN A 430 107.28 118.05 131.23
CA ASN A 430 107.89 119.22 130.61
C ASN A 430 107.91 120.44 131.55
N ILE A 431 106.91 120.59 132.42
CA ILE A 431 106.94 121.56 133.53
C ILE A 431 108.06 121.19 134.50
N GLN A 432 108.15 119.93 134.95
CA GLN A 432 109.25 119.47 135.82
C GLN A 432 110.63 119.60 135.17
N ILE A 433 110.74 119.40 133.85
CA ILE A 433 111.98 119.63 133.09
C ILE A 433 112.29 121.13 133.04
N SER A 434 111.30 122.01 132.83
CA SER A 434 111.51 123.46 132.88
C SER A 434 111.90 123.96 134.27
N GLU A 435 111.32 123.40 135.34
CA GLU A 435 111.73 123.67 136.73
C GLU A 435 113.14 123.17 137.00
N LEU A 436 113.51 121.99 136.50
CA LEU A 436 114.86 121.44 136.60
C LEU A 436 115.88 122.24 135.76
N ASP A 437 115.52 122.74 134.58
CA ASP A 437 116.36 123.63 133.76
C ASP A 437 116.61 124.97 134.47
N SER A 438 115.57 125.54 135.11
CA SER A 438 115.75 126.71 135.99
C SER A 438 116.68 126.40 137.17
N LYS A 439 116.54 125.22 137.79
CA LYS A 439 117.39 124.81 138.92
C LYS A 439 118.81 124.42 138.52
N ILE A 440 119.01 123.92 137.30
CA ILE A 440 120.32 123.69 136.72
C ILE A 440 121.01 125.02 136.45
N LYS A 441 120.30 126.04 135.94
CA LYS A 441 120.85 127.40 135.78
C LYS A 441 121.17 128.10 137.10
N GLU A 442 120.49 127.76 138.20
CA GLU A 442 120.92 128.18 139.54
C GLU A 442 122.18 127.42 139.99
N LEU A 443 122.22 126.09 139.80
CA LEU A 443 123.31 125.21 140.24
C LEU A 443 124.59 125.26 139.38
N GLU A 444 124.54 125.79 138.15
CA GLU A 444 125.72 126.04 137.30
C GLU A 444 126.72 127.04 137.92
N ASN A 445 126.36 127.72 139.03
CA ASN A 445 127.26 128.64 139.72
C ASN A 445 128.13 128.01 140.85
N GLU A 446 127.79 126.85 141.46
CA GLU A 446 128.50 126.35 142.68
C GLU A 446 128.81 124.83 142.74
N LYS A 447 129.85 124.40 142.00
CA LYS A 447 131.01 123.55 142.43
C LYS A 447 130.87 122.15 143.13
N ASN A 448 131.19 121.09 142.35
CA ASN A 448 131.97 119.84 142.64
C ASN A 448 131.47 118.59 143.46
N ASP A 449 131.70 117.41 142.81
CA ASP A 449 132.27 116.10 143.26
C ASP A 449 131.57 115.10 144.23
N ILE A 450 131.87 113.76 144.22
CA ILE A 450 131.92 112.75 143.11
C ILE A 450 132.00 111.25 143.61
N LYS A 451 131.21 110.33 143.00
CA LYS A 451 131.37 108.83 142.79
C LYS A 451 131.69 107.84 143.96
N LYS A 452 131.75 106.48 143.81
CA LYS A 452 130.97 105.39 143.12
C LYS A 452 131.79 104.05 143.05
N ILE A 453 131.21 102.83 143.17
CA ILE A 453 131.65 101.49 142.63
C ILE A 453 130.69 100.36 143.15
N GLN A 454 130.01 99.50 142.36
CA GLN A 454 130.41 98.30 141.54
C GLN A 454 130.62 96.98 142.37
N ASN A 455 130.27 95.73 141.95
CA ASN A 455 129.62 95.18 140.72
C ASN A 455 129.11 93.68 140.88
N TYR A 456 128.43 93.13 139.87
CA TYR A 456 128.19 91.69 139.48
C TYR A 456 127.40 90.68 140.37
N GLU A 457 126.16 90.34 139.97
CA GLU A 457 125.50 89.03 140.29
C GLU A 457 124.47 88.52 139.24
N ILE A 458 124.06 89.35 138.28
CA ILE A 458 122.80 89.16 137.51
C ILE A 458 122.86 88.09 136.38
N LEU A 459 124.04 87.69 135.90
CA LEU A 459 124.17 87.00 134.61
C LEU A 459 123.71 85.52 134.58
N ASN A 460 123.83 84.78 135.69
CA ASN A 460 123.56 83.33 135.70
C ASN A 460 122.06 82.95 135.72
N ASN A 461 121.16 83.84 136.14
CA ASN A 461 119.73 83.50 136.31
C ASN A 461 118.92 83.50 135.01
N MET A 462 119.46 84.03 133.90
CA MET A 462 118.72 84.12 132.62
C MET A 462 118.73 82.82 131.80
N ILE A 463 119.80 82.01 131.90
CA ILE A 463 119.95 80.77 131.11
C ILE A 463 118.90 79.72 131.54
N THR A 464 118.63 79.61 132.83
CA THR A 464 117.72 78.59 133.39
C THR A 464 116.27 78.76 132.93
N LYS A 465 115.82 79.99 132.62
CA LYS A 465 114.44 80.26 132.17
C LYS A 465 114.17 79.84 130.72
N LEU A 466 115.16 79.90 129.84
CA LEU A 466 114.96 79.64 128.41
C LEU A 466 114.74 78.15 128.08
N ASN A 467 115.35 77.23 128.84
CA ASN A 467 115.15 75.80 128.62
C ASN A 467 113.73 75.31 128.98
N ALA A 468 113.06 75.96 129.94
CA ALA A 468 111.70 75.57 130.34
C ALA A 468 110.65 75.81 129.23
N GLN A 469 110.81 76.88 128.46
CA GLN A 469 109.84 77.29 127.42
C GLN A 469 109.87 76.39 126.17
N ASN A 470 110.91 75.56 126.01
CA ASN A 470 111.13 74.77 124.79
C ASN A 470 110.37 73.42 124.80
N GLU A 471 110.03 72.88 125.98
CA GLU A 471 109.23 71.64 126.11
C GLU A 471 107.71 71.89 126.04
N GLU A 472 107.23 73.10 126.34
CA GLU A 472 105.81 73.45 126.13
C GLU A 472 105.45 73.43 124.63
N LEU A 473 106.34 73.96 123.78
CA LEU A 473 106.17 73.98 122.32
C LEU A 473 106.06 72.57 121.70
N LYS A 474 106.83 71.59 122.19
CA LYS A 474 106.70 70.18 121.77
C LYS A 474 105.33 69.59 122.07
N ASN A 475 104.78 69.87 123.25
CA ASN A 475 103.49 69.32 123.66
C ASN A 475 102.31 69.94 122.88
N TYR A 476 102.42 71.20 122.45
CA TYR A 476 101.42 71.85 121.61
C TYR A 476 101.35 71.21 120.22
N ALA A 477 102.50 70.97 119.57
CA ALA A 477 102.58 70.33 118.26
C ALA A 477 102.02 68.89 118.26
N LYS A 478 102.19 68.15 119.37
CA LYS A 478 101.70 66.76 119.48
C LYS A 478 100.17 66.67 119.49
N LYS A 479 99.48 67.58 120.18
CA LYS A 479 98.00 67.61 120.23
C LYS A 479 97.39 67.87 118.85
N ALA A 480 97.93 68.83 118.10
CA ALA A 480 97.44 69.16 116.76
C ALA A 480 97.51 67.98 115.77
N LEU A 481 98.51 67.10 115.90
CA LEU A 481 98.69 65.93 115.05
C LEU A 481 97.65 64.82 115.32
N ASP A 482 97.30 64.58 116.59
CA ASP A 482 96.34 63.53 116.95
C ASP A 482 94.88 63.97 116.70
N GLU A 483 94.58 65.27 116.79
CA GLU A 483 93.27 65.83 116.45
C GLU A 483 93.00 65.77 114.92
N ALA A 484 94.03 65.98 114.09
CA ALA A 484 93.95 65.78 112.64
C ALA A 484 93.68 64.31 112.25
N LYS A 485 94.35 63.34 112.90
CA LYS A 485 94.09 61.90 112.68
C LYS A 485 92.63 61.53 112.98
N LYS A 486 92.03 62.12 114.02
CA LYS A 486 90.64 61.88 114.39
C LYS A 486 89.66 62.33 113.30
N MET A 487 89.87 63.49 112.70
CA MET A 487 89.04 63.97 111.58
C MET A 487 89.16 63.09 110.33
N VAL A 488 90.35 62.58 110.02
CA VAL A 488 90.53 61.62 108.91
C VAL A 488 89.76 60.32 109.17
N LEU A 489 89.85 59.77 110.38
CA LEU A 489 89.14 58.54 110.75
C LEU A 489 87.61 58.70 110.71
N GLU A 490 87.08 59.87 111.08
CA GLU A 490 85.64 60.18 110.95
C GLU A 490 85.20 60.35 109.48
N ALA A 491 86.08 60.83 108.60
CA ALA A 491 85.83 60.91 107.16
C ALA A 491 85.84 59.52 106.50
N GLU A 492 86.83 58.67 106.82
CA GLU A 492 86.91 57.28 106.35
C GLU A 492 85.67 56.48 106.77
N ASN A 493 85.22 56.61 108.02
CA ASN A 493 84.03 55.90 108.49
C ASN A 493 82.74 56.38 107.80
N LYS A 494 82.58 57.68 107.51
CA LYS A 494 81.44 58.19 106.73
C LYS A 494 81.46 57.74 105.27
N ALA A 495 82.64 57.71 104.64
CA ALA A 495 82.80 57.16 103.30
C ALA A 495 82.46 55.66 103.26
N LYS A 496 82.91 54.91 104.27
CA LYS A 496 82.62 53.49 104.44
C LYS A 496 81.12 53.24 104.69
N GLU A 497 80.46 54.04 105.52
CA GLU A 497 79.01 53.91 105.80
C GLU A 497 78.14 54.19 104.56
N GLN A 498 78.54 55.14 103.69
CA GLN A 498 77.86 55.33 102.39
C GLN A 498 78.16 54.18 101.43
N ASN A 499 79.40 53.69 101.37
CA ASN A 499 79.78 52.58 100.51
C ASN A 499 79.11 51.27 100.93
N ASP A 500 78.99 50.99 102.22
CA ASP A 500 78.27 49.81 102.75
C ASP A 500 76.76 49.89 102.51
N LYS A 501 76.15 51.09 102.47
CA LYS A 501 74.75 51.27 102.05
C LYS A 501 74.56 51.04 100.55
N LEU A 502 75.46 51.55 99.72
CA LEU A 502 75.47 51.30 98.27
C LEU A 502 75.74 49.83 97.96
N LYS A 503 76.64 49.19 98.72
CA LYS A 503 76.96 47.77 98.64
C LYS A 503 75.77 46.90 99.04
N ASN A 504 75.08 47.16 100.16
CA ASN A 504 73.87 46.41 100.52
C ASN A 504 72.77 46.53 99.44
N TYR A 505 72.58 47.72 98.86
CA TYR A 505 71.64 47.91 97.75
C TYR A 505 71.99 47.07 96.51
N TYR A 506 73.28 47.00 96.14
CA TYR A 506 73.73 46.13 95.05
C TYR A 506 73.82 44.64 95.42
N GLU A 507 74.06 44.28 96.67
CA GLU A 507 74.10 42.88 97.13
C GLU A 507 72.70 42.29 97.25
N GLU A 508 71.66 43.05 97.63
CA GLU A 508 70.26 42.62 97.45
C GLU A 508 69.88 42.47 95.97
N LEU A 509 70.37 43.36 95.10
CA LEU A 509 70.17 43.24 93.64
C LEU A 509 70.84 41.98 93.07
N ILE A 510 72.09 41.71 93.44
CA ILE A 510 72.91 40.62 92.90
C ILE A 510 72.50 39.27 93.52
N LYS A 511 72.08 39.22 94.79
CA LYS A 511 71.53 38.00 95.42
C LYS A 511 70.22 37.54 94.76
N ASN A 512 69.52 38.43 94.07
CA ASN A 512 68.38 38.12 93.20
C ASN A 512 68.75 37.93 91.72
N ILE A 513 69.99 38.26 91.30
CA ILE A 513 70.45 38.20 89.89
C ILE A 513 71.91 37.67 89.81
N LYS A 514 72.15 36.47 90.37
CA LYS A 514 73.11 35.44 89.87
C LYS A 514 73.18 34.20 90.77
N ASN A 515 72.13 33.38 90.72
CA ASN A 515 72.27 31.93 90.74
C ASN A 515 71.93 31.41 89.34
N GLN A 516 72.81 31.71 88.38
CA GLN A 516 72.78 31.13 87.04
C GLN A 516 73.88 30.08 86.94
N ASP A 517 73.53 28.82 87.14
CA ASP A 517 74.25 27.71 86.49
C ASP A 517 73.29 26.54 86.25
N ASN A 518 72.67 26.60 85.07
CA ASN A 518 72.19 25.46 84.30
C ASN A 518 71.80 26.02 82.94
N GLN A 519 72.73 25.99 81.99
CA GLN A 519 72.39 26.18 80.59
C GLN A 519 71.50 25.01 80.15
N PRO A 520 70.28 25.24 79.63
CA PRO A 520 69.80 24.37 78.58
C PRO A 520 70.76 24.58 77.40
N VAL A 521 71.54 23.55 77.09
CA VAL A 521 72.35 23.50 75.86
C VAL A 521 71.43 23.85 74.69
N LEU A 522 71.85 24.76 73.80
CA LEU A 522 71.19 24.87 72.49
C LEU A 522 71.44 23.55 71.76
N SER A 523 70.47 22.66 71.83
CA SER A 523 70.49 21.36 71.17
C SER A 523 70.66 21.56 69.66
N ASP A 524 71.69 20.95 69.06
CA ASP A 524 71.91 20.97 67.59
C ASP A 524 70.92 20.06 66.83
N ILE A 525 69.69 19.93 67.34
CA ILE A 525 68.56 19.28 66.68
C ILE A 525 68.04 20.22 65.59
N ASN A 526 68.64 20.14 64.40
CA ASN A 526 68.12 20.82 63.22
C ASN A 526 66.76 20.21 62.83
N VAL A 527 65.72 21.07 62.78
CA VAL A 527 64.34 20.70 62.43
C VAL A 527 63.98 20.99 60.96
N ASP A 528 64.84 21.66 60.19
CA ASP A 528 64.59 22.07 58.80
C ASP A 528 64.39 20.87 57.85
N SER A 529 64.91 19.70 58.24
CA SER A 529 64.77 18.42 57.54
C SER A 529 63.71 17.49 58.13
N LYS A 530 62.94 17.95 59.14
CA LYS A 530 61.96 17.15 59.87
C LYS A 530 60.53 17.47 59.44
N ARG A 531 59.68 16.44 59.42
CA ARG A 531 58.27 16.61 59.03
C ARG A 531 57.50 17.27 60.17
N PHE A 532 56.97 18.45 59.92
CA PHE A 532 56.07 19.15 60.83
C PHE A 532 54.75 18.37 61.03
N LEU A 533 54.27 18.30 62.28
CA LEU A 533 53.07 17.53 62.68
C LEU A 533 51.97 18.38 63.31
N SER A 534 52.31 19.42 64.08
CA SER A 534 51.34 20.30 64.77
C SER A 534 52.02 21.54 65.38
N GLU A 535 51.24 22.59 65.63
CA GLU A 535 51.67 23.87 66.19
C GLU A 535 50.64 24.35 67.21
N ILE A 536 51.11 24.94 68.31
CA ILE A 536 50.30 25.75 69.23
C ILE A 536 51.01 27.08 69.51
N SER A 537 50.24 28.17 69.49
CA SER A 537 50.72 29.52 69.77
C SER A 537 50.12 30.02 71.08
N CYS A 538 50.98 30.39 72.03
CA CYS A 538 50.63 30.91 73.34
C CYS A 538 51.14 32.35 73.45
N LEU A 539 50.26 33.31 73.11
CA LEU A 539 50.62 34.72 72.83
C LEU A 539 50.31 35.69 73.99
N SER A 540 49.73 35.16 75.08
CA SER A 540 49.13 35.93 76.17
C SER A 540 49.73 35.59 77.55
N LEU A 541 51.06 35.41 77.63
CA LEU A 541 51.73 35.24 78.91
C LEU A 541 51.76 36.55 79.70
N ASP A 542 51.44 36.47 80.99
CA ASP A 542 51.48 37.62 81.89
C ASP A 542 52.92 37.99 82.30
N LYS A 543 53.08 39.10 83.03
CA LYS A 543 54.39 39.54 83.54
C LYS A 543 55.03 38.59 84.56
N SER A 544 54.36 37.51 84.97
CA SER A 544 54.89 36.44 85.81
C SER A 544 55.26 35.16 85.04
N ALA A 545 55.18 35.19 83.70
CA ALA A 545 55.49 34.08 82.79
C ALA A 545 54.69 32.80 83.07
N LYS A 546 53.45 32.94 83.55
CA LYS A 546 52.50 31.83 83.67
C LYS A 546 51.78 31.62 82.35
N LEU A 547 51.63 30.36 81.96
CA LEU A 547 50.74 29.98 80.86
C LEU A 547 49.29 30.29 81.27
N ASP A 548 48.51 30.81 80.33
CA ASP A 548 47.05 30.88 80.50
C ASP A 548 46.42 29.47 80.39
N LYS A 549 45.16 29.36 80.82
CA LYS A 549 44.48 28.06 80.95
C LYS A 549 44.08 27.43 79.61
N ASP A 550 43.99 28.22 78.54
CA ASP A 550 43.70 27.72 77.18
C ASP A 550 44.98 27.21 76.51
N CYS A 551 46.08 27.97 76.62
CA CYS A 551 47.43 27.49 76.29
C CYS A 551 47.78 26.20 77.03
N GLU A 552 47.53 26.12 78.35
CA GLU A 552 47.80 24.91 79.13
C GLU A 552 46.97 23.71 78.65
N ASN A 553 45.68 23.89 78.34
CA ASN A 553 44.84 22.81 77.79
C ASN A 553 45.34 22.35 76.41
N LYS A 554 45.64 23.28 75.50
CA LYS A 554 46.20 22.98 74.17
C LYS A 554 47.53 22.23 74.26
N LEU A 555 48.39 22.61 75.20
CA LEU A 555 49.64 21.91 75.48
C LEU A 555 49.43 20.52 76.09
N ASN A 556 48.44 20.36 76.99
CA ASN A 556 48.07 19.04 77.53
C ASN A 556 47.63 18.09 76.42
N ASP A 557 46.75 18.52 75.51
CA ASP A 557 46.26 17.70 74.40
C ASP A 557 47.36 17.40 73.38
N MET A 558 48.24 18.37 73.09
CA MET A 558 49.41 18.17 72.23
C MET A 558 50.37 17.11 72.82
N ILE A 559 50.74 17.23 74.11
CA ILE A 559 51.61 16.28 74.80
C ILE A 559 50.96 14.89 74.88
N LYS A 560 49.65 14.81 75.18
CA LYS A 560 48.89 13.56 75.22
C LYS A 560 48.81 12.86 73.86
N LYS A 561 48.82 13.62 72.76
CA LYS A 561 48.74 13.12 71.39
C LYS A 561 50.08 12.70 70.80
N TYR A 562 51.17 13.40 71.12
CA TYR A 562 52.49 13.21 70.49
C TYR A 562 53.55 12.58 71.40
N GLY A 563 53.40 12.65 72.73
CA GLY A 563 54.25 11.93 73.70
C GLY A 563 55.73 12.32 73.70
N LYS A 564 56.58 11.49 74.32
CA LYS A 564 58.03 11.72 74.45
C LYS A 564 58.81 11.54 73.14
N SER A 565 58.30 10.74 72.20
CA SER A 565 59.04 10.26 71.02
C SER A 565 59.05 11.24 69.83
N ARG A 566 58.81 12.53 70.07
CA ARG A 566 58.73 13.58 69.04
C ARG A 566 59.54 14.79 69.45
N ILE A 567 60.00 15.55 68.47
CA ILE A 567 60.78 16.78 68.72
C ILE A 567 59.82 17.95 68.92
N TYR A 568 60.02 18.71 69.99
CA TYR A 568 59.25 19.91 70.32
C TYR A 568 60.15 21.13 70.14
N GLU A 569 60.03 21.84 69.01
CA GLU A 569 60.69 23.12 68.80
C GLU A 569 59.93 24.22 69.56
N ILE A 570 60.65 25.03 70.34
CA ILE A 570 60.13 26.20 71.02
C ILE A 570 60.67 27.45 70.32
N LYS A 571 59.77 28.30 69.81
CA LYS A 571 60.09 29.60 69.18
C LYS A 571 59.45 30.72 69.98
N ALA A 572 60.20 31.77 70.32
CA ALA A 572 59.65 32.90 71.05
C ALA A 572 58.84 33.82 70.12
N VAL A 573 57.81 34.48 70.66
CA VAL A 573 57.03 35.51 69.97
C VAL A 573 57.15 36.83 70.73
N ILE A 574 57.51 37.89 70.01
CA ILE A 574 57.69 39.25 70.53
C ILE A 574 56.84 40.20 69.70
N SER A 575 56.28 41.23 70.36
CA SER A 575 55.49 42.25 69.66
C SER A 575 56.34 43.00 68.64
N ASP A 576 55.84 43.08 67.40
CA ASP A 576 56.45 43.77 66.28
C ASP A 576 56.60 45.27 66.59
N PHE A 577 57.82 45.81 66.40
CA PHE A 577 58.20 47.13 66.91
C PHE A 577 57.70 48.30 66.05
N LYS A 578 56.83 48.07 65.05
CA LYS A 578 56.26 49.08 64.13
C LYS A 578 55.49 50.24 64.78
N PHE A 579 55.21 50.18 66.08
CA PHE A 579 54.65 51.30 66.85
C PHE A 579 55.73 52.33 67.28
N LEU A 580 57.02 51.96 67.18
CA LEU A 580 58.15 52.88 67.22
C LEU A 580 58.40 53.33 65.78
N GLY A 581 58.33 54.64 65.52
CA GLY A 581 58.54 55.20 64.18
C GLY A 581 59.91 54.85 63.58
N ASP A 582 59.99 54.85 62.24
CA ASP A 582 61.07 54.22 61.46
C ASP A 582 62.50 54.53 61.94
N ASP A 583 62.77 55.76 62.39
CA ASP A 583 64.05 56.18 62.95
C ASP A 583 64.57 55.26 64.07
N LYS A 584 63.67 54.74 64.92
CA LYS A 584 64.00 53.83 66.03
C LYS A 584 63.97 52.35 65.67
N VAL A 585 63.33 51.99 64.55
CA VAL A 585 63.39 50.63 63.99
C VAL A 585 64.80 50.32 63.48
N GLY A 586 65.57 51.34 63.09
CA GLY A 586 66.98 51.23 62.72
C GLY A 586 67.87 50.69 63.85
N GLU A 587 67.75 51.27 65.06
CA GLU A 587 68.58 50.90 66.22
C GLU A 587 68.35 49.45 66.69
N LEU A 588 67.09 48.99 66.62
CA LEU A 588 66.70 47.65 67.09
C LEU A 588 67.22 46.50 66.22
N LYS A 589 67.61 46.75 64.95
CA LYS A 589 68.12 45.70 64.05
C LYS A 589 69.42 45.05 64.52
N ASN A 590 70.21 45.73 65.35
CA ASN A 590 71.46 45.19 65.91
C ASN A 590 71.26 44.51 67.29
N VAL A 591 70.03 44.47 67.83
CA VAL A 591 69.73 43.86 69.13
C VAL A 591 69.35 42.39 68.94
N ASN A 592 70.16 41.47 69.48
CA ASN A 592 69.81 40.05 69.50
C ASN A 592 68.60 39.82 70.44
N LEU A 593 67.41 39.67 69.85
CA LEU A 593 66.14 39.58 70.56
C LEU A 593 66.00 38.32 71.44
N LEU A 594 66.75 37.24 71.16
CA LEU A 594 66.83 36.06 72.04
C LEU A 594 67.57 36.36 73.35
N ASN A 595 68.42 37.40 73.39
CA ASN A 595 69.17 37.74 74.59
C ASN A 595 68.38 38.55 75.63
N LEU A 596 67.25 39.15 75.25
CA LEU A 596 66.35 39.87 76.14
C LEU A 596 65.80 38.94 77.25
N LYS A 597 65.69 39.48 78.46
CA LYS A 597 65.24 38.71 79.64
C LYS A 597 63.84 38.11 79.44
N SER A 598 62.89 38.90 78.94
CA SER A 598 61.52 38.47 78.65
C SER A 598 61.48 37.26 77.70
N THR A 599 62.28 37.27 76.63
CA THR A 599 62.37 36.16 75.66
C THR A 599 62.88 34.89 76.32
N LYS A 600 63.90 34.99 77.18
CA LYS A 600 64.43 33.85 77.95
C LYS A 600 63.41 33.33 78.95
N ASP A 601 62.71 34.21 79.66
CA ASP A 601 61.66 33.83 80.62
C ASP A 601 60.49 33.11 79.90
N MET A 602 60.13 33.51 78.67
CA MET A 602 59.12 32.83 77.84
C MET A 602 59.58 31.44 77.36
N LEU A 603 60.79 31.32 76.82
CA LEU A 603 61.36 30.03 76.40
C LEU A 603 61.50 29.07 77.60
N ASN A 604 61.88 29.58 78.76
CA ASN A 604 61.93 28.83 80.01
C ASN A 604 60.53 28.41 80.49
N ALA A 605 59.51 29.25 80.34
CA ALA A 605 58.12 28.90 80.69
C ALA A 605 57.58 27.76 79.82
N ALA A 606 57.77 27.83 78.49
CA ALA A 606 57.43 26.76 77.56
C ALA A 606 58.15 25.46 77.90
N SER A 607 59.48 25.53 78.05
CA SER A 607 60.34 24.40 78.38
C SER A 607 59.92 23.76 79.70
N LYS A 608 59.67 24.55 80.75
CA LYS A 608 59.20 24.08 82.06
C LYS A 608 57.81 23.45 81.97
N ALA A 609 56.89 23.99 81.16
CA ALA A 609 55.57 23.42 80.96
C ALA A 609 55.64 22.02 80.29
N ILE A 610 56.49 21.84 79.27
CA ILE A 610 56.70 20.53 78.64
C ILE A 610 57.40 19.57 79.61
N ASN A 611 58.50 19.99 80.25
CA ASN A 611 59.26 19.19 81.22
C ASN A 611 58.44 18.79 82.47
N SER A 612 57.40 19.54 82.82
CA SER A 612 56.48 19.17 83.92
C SER A 612 55.54 18.00 83.59
N LYS A 613 55.43 17.63 82.31
CA LYS A 613 54.43 16.67 81.78
C LYS A 613 55.05 15.54 80.95
N ILE A 614 56.23 15.76 80.37
CA ILE A 614 57.09 14.74 79.78
C ILE A 614 58.40 14.71 80.55
N LYS A 615 58.81 13.53 81.04
CA LYS A 615 60.14 13.33 81.63
C LYS A 615 61.18 13.23 80.51
N ASP A 616 62.17 14.12 80.50
CA ASP A 616 63.24 14.25 79.48
C ASP A 616 62.72 14.27 78.01
N PRO A 617 62.00 15.34 77.60
CA PRO A 617 61.51 15.52 76.23
C PRO A 617 62.62 15.94 75.26
N MET A 618 62.45 15.64 73.97
CA MET A 618 63.35 16.11 72.89
C MET A 618 63.01 17.56 72.52
N LEU A 619 63.47 18.52 73.31
CA LEU A 619 63.30 19.95 73.03
C LEU A 619 64.32 20.44 71.99
N ALA A 620 63.85 21.28 71.07
CA ALA A 620 64.69 22.15 70.25
C ALA A 620 64.32 23.62 70.54
N TYR A 621 65.26 24.54 70.33
CA TYR A 621 65.02 25.97 70.51
C TYR A 621 65.33 26.72 69.21
N SER A 622 64.35 27.47 68.70
CA SER A 622 64.51 28.21 67.45
C SER A 622 65.56 29.31 67.60
N LYS A 623 66.42 29.48 66.58
CA LYS A 623 67.46 30.52 66.56
C LYS A 623 66.92 31.90 66.12
N ASP A 624 65.66 31.98 65.69
CA ASP A 624 64.95 33.24 65.43
C ASP A 624 63.78 33.47 66.40
N VAL A 625 63.30 34.71 66.41
CA VAL A 625 62.08 35.15 67.09
C VAL A 625 60.99 35.42 66.04
N LEU A 626 59.75 35.05 66.35
CA LEU A 626 58.57 35.46 65.56
C LEU A 626 58.12 36.86 66.00
N LEU A 627 57.82 37.74 65.04
CA LEU A 627 57.30 39.09 65.30
C LEU A 627 55.83 39.18 64.91
N GLU A 628 54.96 39.56 65.86
CA GLU A 628 53.51 39.70 65.64
C GLU A 628 52.99 41.05 66.15
N GLN A 629 51.92 41.58 65.55
CA GLN A 629 51.46 42.95 65.81
C GLN A 629 51.06 43.24 67.27
N SER A 630 50.60 42.23 68.02
CA SER A 630 50.29 42.37 69.44
C SER A 630 50.34 41.01 70.15
N GLY A 631 51.49 40.67 70.73
CA GLY A 631 51.67 39.40 71.45
C GLY A 631 53.02 39.30 72.15
N TYR A 632 53.07 38.56 73.26
CA TYR A 632 54.30 38.24 73.98
C TYR A 632 54.19 36.82 74.54
N GLY A 633 55.04 35.93 74.06
CA GLY A 633 54.99 34.52 74.48
C GLY A 633 55.82 33.59 73.61
N PHE A 634 55.23 32.46 73.22
CA PHE A 634 55.92 31.41 72.47
C PHE A 634 54.99 30.59 71.59
N VAL A 635 55.59 29.95 70.59
CA VAL A 635 55.03 28.87 69.78
C VAL A 635 55.75 27.58 70.13
N ILE A 636 55.00 26.47 70.22
CA ILE A 636 55.56 25.11 70.27
C ILE A 636 55.15 24.39 68.99
N LYS A 637 56.13 23.91 68.21
CA LYS A 637 55.95 23.10 67.01
C LYS A 637 56.42 21.67 67.26
N VAL A 638 55.65 20.69 66.83
CA VAL A 638 55.97 19.26 66.97
C VAL A 638 56.38 18.69 65.63
N TYR A 639 57.48 17.95 65.63
CA TYR A 639 58.09 17.33 64.45
C TYR A 639 58.26 15.81 64.62
N GLU A 640 58.28 15.11 63.48
CA GLU A 640 58.43 13.66 63.30
C GLU A 640 59.77 13.10 63.81
#